data_AF-A0AAN6JHC4-F1
#
_entry.id   AF-A0AAN6JHC4-F1
#
_cell.length_a   1.000
_cell.length_b   1.000
_cell.length_c   1.000
_cell.angle_alpha   90.00
_cell.angle_beta   90.00
_cell.angle_gamma   90.00
#
_symmetry.space_group_name_H-M   'P 1'
#
loop_
_entity.id
_entity.type
_entity.pdbx_description
1 polymer ?
#
loop_
_entity_poly.entity_id
_entity_poly.type
_entity_poly.pdbx_seq_one_letter_code
_entity_poly.pdbx_strand_id
1 'polypeptide(L)'
;RVISMSIAHNGHQHYCDKELQPEVIEFIEDHLESTPRQIHQDIVAPPVLGPLAKDLSQKQVHYWWNARSASTWHLCDDPFESIAKGLGSKHMLKPDENPAEYLRMLASSQQSEARGAMGNNRRTIKSTMVGQTIVKESETRGFVLYAVDIITALRSRTVEISLDATYGTNSSSHDLFAVLAELDGTGAPLLYLFMDTKEMLGDRRRIEILADVMAVLKGMGIDPQFVGCDKDSAEIAAIGQVWPGAKIQLCYWHVRRALRQRFSLTKASGTNTYDPWDAAKTVAGLELDVCWGVKEKRRHDLRVCSCPSRRAPTAENPEALNRTWDNPGRLEMEKEDNEALVNFICRHYNMHPCFPSPSGVKLTAEQLRKQAATEAYQYCYSRGWARVWAYLWTNWYRPEQWNLWARSACPGSVPVLKTTMICESHWRLVKHDYLHRFARPRVDLVAYIIRTRLVPHTCTRIQALLDGNARIAKPSWKRAFVKLWRKAEAREDVSAETLARYRTCPHLWTCACESFLESRFLFCKHLIKSVEPMSTSRLQELRRHREPPFWTHSELKPLDASNDCRHCRSTGLAGRGEEADGGGQEEEEEAGEEGRGEDELEIEEDEDDVEDLDLHDSDGEEDEPSVAQRFEEMRAVLTRMLMMLDREEPWGSRAFIDAVLRSNRQNMKLLDEDERRLARQLHPRTWERGQHSATMYLRGKDAV
;
A
#
# COMPACT_ATOMS: atom_id res chain seq x y z
N ARG A 1 -31.82 -1.84 49.73
CA ARG A 1 -30.52 -2.44 50.10
C ARG A 1 -29.75 -2.64 48.81
N VAL A 2 -28.70 -1.87 48.57
CA VAL A 2 -27.83 -2.04 47.39
C VAL A 2 -26.83 -3.14 47.74
N ILE A 3 -26.82 -4.22 46.97
CA ILE A 3 -25.84 -5.30 47.10
C ILE A 3 -24.75 -5.03 46.06
N SER A 4 -23.52 -4.76 46.49
CA SER A 4 -22.36 -4.72 45.60
C SER A 4 -21.81 -6.14 45.46
N MET A 5 -21.80 -6.67 44.24
CA MET A 5 -21.11 -7.92 43.92
C MET A 5 -19.81 -7.60 43.19
N SER A 6 -18.67 -8.07 43.71
CA SER A 6 -17.41 -8.14 42.97
C SER A 6 -17.17 -9.58 42.53
N ILE A 7 -16.92 -9.80 41.24
CA ILE A 7 -16.55 -11.10 40.69
C ILE A 7 -15.04 -11.11 40.48
N ALA A 8 -14.34 -11.99 41.19
CA ALA A 8 -12.93 -12.29 40.95
C ALA A 8 -12.83 -13.54 40.06
N HIS A 9 -12.17 -13.42 38.90
CA HIS A 9 -11.89 -14.54 38.01
C HIS A 9 -10.58 -15.20 38.43
N ASN A 10 -10.64 -16.43 38.96
CA ASN A 10 -9.45 -17.21 39.24
C ASN A 10 -8.90 -17.80 37.93
N GLY A 11 -7.68 -17.39 37.56
CA GLY A 11 -6.99 -17.87 36.37
C GLY A 11 -6.83 -19.39 36.38
N HIS A 12 -7.28 -20.04 35.32
CA HIS A 12 -7.04 -21.45 35.05
C HIS A 12 -6.19 -21.54 33.78
N GLN A 13 -5.22 -22.46 33.75
CA GLN A 13 -4.43 -22.71 32.53
C GLN A 13 -5.30 -23.41 31.49
N HIS A 14 -5.33 -22.89 30.27
CA HIS A 14 -5.94 -23.58 29.13
C HIS A 14 -5.26 -24.95 28.93
N TYR A 15 -6.03 -26.03 28.89
CA TYR A 15 -5.53 -27.35 28.50
C TYR A 15 -5.00 -27.29 27.06
N CYS A 16 -3.70 -27.48 26.90
CA CYS A 16 -3.06 -27.80 25.62
C CYS A 16 -2.51 -29.20 25.79
N ASP A 17 -2.93 -30.13 24.94
CA ASP A 17 -2.21 -31.39 24.75
C ASP A 17 -0.79 -31.04 24.25
N LYS A 18 0.21 -31.52 24.98
CA LYS A 18 1.64 -31.24 24.76
C LYS A 18 2.42 -32.52 24.50
N GLU A 19 1.77 -33.69 24.54
CA GLU A 19 2.49 -34.96 24.41
C GLU A 19 2.88 -35.16 22.95
N LEU A 20 4.18 -35.33 22.71
CA LEU A 20 4.77 -35.67 21.42
C LEU A 20 5.82 -36.76 21.62
N GLN A 21 5.99 -37.61 20.60
CA GLN A 21 7.09 -38.58 20.55
C GLN A 21 8.44 -37.85 20.62
N PRO A 22 9.44 -38.36 21.37
CA PRO A 22 10.75 -37.71 21.51
C PRO A 22 11.42 -37.37 20.18
N GLU A 23 11.30 -38.24 19.18
CA GLU A 23 11.89 -38.07 17.84
C GLU A 23 11.28 -36.88 17.09
N VAL A 24 9.99 -36.59 17.33
CA VAL A 24 9.30 -35.42 16.77
C VAL A 24 9.75 -34.14 17.49
N ILE A 25 9.99 -34.21 18.80
CA ILE A 25 10.52 -33.09 19.57
C ILE A 25 11.96 -32.76 19.13
N GLU A 26 12.81 -33.77 18.96
CA GLU A 26 14.18 -33.63 18.46
C GLU A 26 14.20 -33.01 17.06
N PHE A 27 13.33 -33.46 16.16
CA PHE A 27 13.19 -32.83 14.85
C PHE A 27 12.78 -31.34 14.95
N ILE A 28 11.85 -31.00 15.87
CA ILE A 28 11.46 -29.60 16.11
C ILE A 28 12.65 -28.78 16.62
N GLU A 29 13.49 -29.35 17.50
CA GLU A 29 14.70 -28.73 18.04
C GLU A 29 15.77 -28.47 16.97
N ASP A 30 15.96 -29.42 16.06
CA ASP A 30 16.90 -29.29 14.94
C ASP A 30 16.43 -28.29 13.87
N HIS A 31 15.13 -27.99 13.83
CA HIS A 31 14.51 -27.12 12.83
C HIS A 31 13.91 -25.83 13.43
N LEU A 32 14.40 -25.37 14.60
CA LEU A 32 13.90 -24.13 15.21
C LEU A 32 14.06 -22.89 14.32
N GLU A 33 14.96 -22.94 13.34
CA GLU A 33 15.15 -21.91 12.30
C GLU A 33 14.00 -21.86 11.28
N SER A 34 13.23 -22.94 11.16
CA SER A 34 12.00 -23.00 10.36
C SER A 34 10.82 -22.46 11.16
N THR A 35 9.71 -22.23 10.46
CA THR A 35 8.45 -21.76 11.06
C THR A 35 7.67 -22.96 11.65
N PRO A 36 6.89 -22.85 12.75
CA PRO A 36 6.20 -24.01 13.34
C PRO A 36 5.38 -24.85 12.38
N ARG A 37 4.73 -24.25 11.38
CA ARG A 37 3.99 -25.02 10.37
C ARG A 37 4.89 -25.57 9.25
N GLN A 38 6.09 -25.04 9.02
CA GLN A 38 7.05 -25.63 8.07
C GLN A 38 7.56 -26.90 8.73
N ILE A 39 7.98 -26.80 9.99
CA ILE A 39 8.32 -27.96 10.82
C ILE A 39 7.17 -28.98 10.83
N HIS A 40 5.90 -28.54 11.00
CA HIS A 40 4.74 -29.44 10.87
C HIS A 40 4.65 -30.11 9.49
N GLN A 41 4.82 -29.36 8.40
CA GLN A 41 4.82 -29.90 7.03
C GLN A 41 5.98 -30.87 6.79
N ASP A 42 7.17 -30.54 7.31
CA ASP A 42 8.41 -31.29 7.18
C ASP A 42 8.43 -32.53 8.09
N ILE A 43 7.60 -32.58 9.13
CA ILE A 43 7.35 -33.78 9.94
C ILE A 43 6.33 -34.69 9.24
N VAL A 44 5.29 -34.10 8.62
CA VAL A 44 4.17 -34.84 8.02
C VAL A 44 4.51 -35.38 6.61
N ALA A 45 5.40 -34.71 5.86
CA ALA A 45 5.74 -35.08 4.49
C ALA A 45 6.68 -36.31 4.34
N PRO A 46 7.71 -36.53 5.19
CA PRO A 46 8.61 -37.66 5.05
C PRO A 46 8.01 -38.99 5.56
N PRO A 47 8.28 -40.13 4.89
CA PRO A 47 7.74 -41.43 5.27
C PRO A 47 8.27 -42.00 6.61
N VAL A 48 9.34 -41.43 7.17
CA VAL A 48 9.97 -41.89 8.42
C VAL A 48 9.31 -41.23 9.65
N LEU A 49 9.02 -39.93 9.59
CA LEU A 49 8.44 -39.16 10.70
C LEU A 49 6.91 -39.09 10.66
N GLY A 50 6.31 -39.15 9.45
CA GLY A 50 4.86 -39.13 9.27
C GLY A 50 4.08 -40.19 10.08
N PRO A 51 4.54 -41.46 10.18
CA PRO A 51 3.88 -42.48 10.99
C PRO A 51 3.89 -42.19 12.50
N LEU A 52 4.93 -41.52 13.00
CA LEU A 52 5.09 -41.12 14.42
C LEU A 52 4.28 -39.87 14.77
N ALA A 53 3.82 -39.13 13.75
CA ALA A 53 3.13 -37.85 13.87
C ALA A 53 1.69 -37.88 13.34
N LYS A 54 1.05 -39.06 13.29
CA LYS A 54 -0.30 -39.26 12.73
C LYS A 54 -1.37 -38.30 13.27
N ASP A 55 -1.28 -37.93 14.55
CA ASP A 55 -2.22 -37.02 15.24
C ASP A 55 -1.57 -35.67 15.61
N LEU A 56 -0.42 -35.34 15.02
CA LEU A 56 0.32 -34.12 15.32
C LEU A 56 -0.46 -32.88 14.90
N SER A 57 -0.88 -32.08 15.88
CA SER A 57 -1.48 -30.78 15.61
C SER A 57 -0.41 -29.69 15.44
N GLN A 58 -0.71 -28.69 14.60
CA GLN A 58 0.13 -27.49 14.49
C GLN A 58 0.28 -26.76 15.84
N LYS A 59 -0.69 -26.89 16.75
CA LYS A 59 -0.64 -26.28 18.09
C LYS A 59 0.42 -26.94 18.99
N GLN A 60 0.58 -28.26 18.91
CA GLN A 60 1.65 -28.98 19.62
C GLN A 60 3.03 -28.60 19.09
N VAL A 61 3.20 -28.56 17.77
CA VAL A 61 4.47 -28.08 17.16
C VAL A 61 4.75 -26.64 17.58
N HIS A 62 3.73 -25.77 17.56
CA HIS A 62 3.88 -24.39 18.02
C HIS A 62 4.25 -24.31 19.51
N TYR A 63 3.65 -25.14 20.37
CA TYR A 63 3.99 -25.20 21.80
C TYR A 63 5.46 -25.58 22.00
N TRP A 64 5.92 -26.67 21.38
CA TRP A 64 7.30 -27.13 21.53
C TRP A 64 8.30 -26.21 20.87
N TRP A 65 8.02 -25.73 19.65
CA TRP A 65 8.83 -24.70 19.01
C TRP A 65 8.96 -23.46 19.90
N ASN A 66 7.87 -23.00 20.52
CA ASN A 66 7.89 -21.89 21.45
C ASN A 66 8.68 -22.24 22.72
N ALA A 67 8.41 -23.40 23.34
CA ALA A 67 9.11 -23.84 24.55
C ALA A 67 10.62 -23.99 24.35
N ARG A 68 11.07 -24.38 23.15
CA ARG A 68 12.47 -24.61 22.81
C ARG A 68 13.16 -23.37 22.25
N SER A 69 12.46 -22.51 21.51
CA SER A 69 13.01 -21.27 20.99
C SER A 69 12.88 -20.09 21.95
N ALA A 70 11.96 -20.11 22.92
CA ALA A 70 11.69 -18.96 23.81
C ALA A 70 12.93 -18.51 24.57
N SER A 71 13.83 -19.42 24.95
CA SER A 71 15.10 -19.07 25.60
C SER A 71 15.98 -18.15 24.74
N THR A 72 15.77 -18.09 23.42
CA THR A 72 16.55 -17.24 22.49
C THR A 72 15.97 -15.84 22.31
N TRP A 73 14.66 -15.65 22.52
CA TRP A 73 13.97 -14.39 22.24
C TRP A 73 13.15 -13.83 23.40
N HIS A 74 12.82 -14.62 24.42
CA HIS A 74 12.12 -14.24 25.63
C HIS A 74 13.13 -14.21 26.80
N LEU A 75 14.01 -13.20 26.79
CA LEU A 75 15.12 -13.05 27.73
C LEU A 75 14.74 -12.24 28.99
N CYS A 76 13.57 -11.61 28.98
CA CYS A 76 13.03 -10.84 30.10
C CYS A 76 11.49 -10.82 30.05
N ASP A 77 10.85 -10.65 31.20
CA ASP A 77 9.39 -10.54 31.28
C ASP A 77 8.90 -9.31 30.51
N ASP A 78 9.59 -8.17 30.69
CA ASP A 78 9.38 -6.97 29.87
C ASP A 78 9.88 -7.21 28.43
N PRO A 79 9.00 -7.05 27.42
CA PRO A 79 9.35 -7.34 26.03
C PRO A 79 10.41 -6.38 25.47
N PHE A 80 10.48 -5.12 25.90
CA PHE A 80 11.47 -4.18 25.38
C PHE A 80 12.86 -4.43 25.98
N GLU A 81 12.94 -4.77 27.26
CA GLU A 81 14.17 -5.25 27.88
C GLU A 81 14.64 -6.58 27.28
N SER A 82 13.71 -7.47 26.95
CA SER A 82 13.98 -8.73 26.25
C SER A 82 14.65 -8.47 24.88
N ILE A 83 14.13 -7.52 24.10
CA ILE A 83 14.73 -7.10 22.82
C ILE A 83 16.13 -6.52 23.03
N ALA A 84 16.29 -5.61 23.99
CA ALA A 84 17.56 -4.97 24.29
C ALA A 84 18.65 -5.98 24.69
N LYS A 85 18.30 -6.95 25.54
CA LYS A 85 19.20 -8.08 25.89
C LYS A 85 19.54 -8.91 24.67
N GLY A 86 18.57 -9.19 23.82
CA GLY A 86 18.76 -10.00 22.63
C GLY A 86 19.68 -9.32 21.60
N LEU A 87 19.64 -7.99 21.49
CA LEU A 87 20.53 -7.22 20.62
C LEU A 87 21.95 -7.16 21.17
N GLY A 88 22.08 -7.12 22.50
CA GLY A 88 23.34 -6.92 23.19
C GLY A 88 23.77 -5.46 23.23
N SER A 89 24.60 -5.10 24.21
CA SER A 89 24.94 -3.71 24.54
C SER A 89 25.61 -2.93 23.40
N LYS A 90 26.30 -3.62 22.48
CA LYS A 90 26.95 -3.02 21.29
C LYS A 90 25.94 -2.63 20.19
N HIS A 91 24.71 -3.15 20.25
CA HIS A 91 23.67 -2.89 19.26
C HIS A 91 22.48 -2.14 19.87
N MET A 92 22.74 -1.41 20.96
CA MET A 92 21.78 -0.53 21.63
C MET A 92 22.33 0.89 21.65
N LEU A 93 21.50 1.85 21.24
CA LEU A 93 21.78 3.27 21.39
C LEU A 93 21.59 3.69 22.84
N LYS A 94 22.57 4.42 23.39
CA LYS A 94 22.44 4.98 24.73
C LYS A 94 21.75 6.35 24.70
N PRO A 95 21.07 6.75 25.79
CA PRO A 95 20.35 8.03 25.85
C PRO A 95 21.25 9.27 25.69
N ASP A 96 22.53 9.17 26.04
CA ASP A 96 23.53 10.24 26.02
C ASP A 96 24.32 10.33 24.70
N GLU A 97 24.19 9.33 23.82
CA GLU A 97 24.91 9.28 22.55
C GLU A 97 24.10 9.98 21.45
N ASN A 98 24.77 10.71 20.56
CA ASN A 98 24.13 11.16 19.32
C ASN A 98 23.85 9.92 18.44
N PRO A 99 22.57 9.55 18.20
CA PRO A 99 22.27 8.29 17.54
C PRO A 99 22.84 8.19 16.14
N ALA A 100 22.76 9.27 15.36
CA ALA A 100 23.24 9.28 14.00
C ALA A 100 24.76 9.16 13.92
N GLU A 101 25.49 9.83 14.81
CA GLU A 101 26.95 9.75 14.86
C GLU A 101 27.41 8.35 15.25
N TYR A 102 26.77 7.75 16.26
CA TYR A 102 27.04 6.38 16.67
C TYR A 102 26.84 5.38 15.53
N LEU A 103 25.70 5.47 14.84
CA LEU A 103 25.38 4.56 13.73
C LEU A 103 26.33 4.74 12.54
N ARG A 104 26.77 5.98 12.24
CA ARG A 104 27.80 6.23 11.22
C ARG A 104 29.16 5.66 11.61
N MET A 105 29.55 5.80 12.89
CA MET A 105 30.79 5.22 13.40
C MET A 105 30.75 3.70 13.30
N LEU A 106 29.66 3.07 13.74
CA LEU A 106 29.47 1.63 13.66
C LEU A 106 29.58 1.13 12.21
N ALA A 107 28.88 1.80 11.28
CA ALA A 107 28.95 1.48 9.85
C ALA A 107 30.37 1.63 9.29
N SER A 108 31.12 2.65 9.71
CA SER A 108 32.49 2.91 9.26
C SER A 108 33.47 1.84 9.77
N SER A 109 33.36 1.44 11.03
CA SER A 109 34.16 0.36 11.62
C SER A 109 33.94 -0.97 10.90
N GLN A 110 32.68 -1.30 10.61
CA GLN A 110 32.32 -2.53 9.88
C GLN A 110 32.87 -2.54 8.45
N GLN A 111 32.94 -1.38 7.78
CA GLN A 111 33.55 -1.26 6.45
C GLN A 111 35.08 -1.40 6.48
N SER A 112 35.74 -0.96 7.56
CA SER A 112 37.19 -1.10 7.74
C SER A 112 37.59 -2.56 7.97
N GLU A 113 36.85 -3.28 8.82
CA GLU A 113 37.07 -4.72 9.07
C GLU A 113 36.95 -5.54 7.78
N ALA A 114 35.99 -5.21 6.91
CA ALA A 114 35.79 -5.89 5.63
C ALA A 114 36.94 -5.67 4.62
N ARG A 115 37.69 -4.56 4.72
CA ARG A 115 38.84 -4.28 3.84
C ARG A 115 40.11 -5.03 4.23
N GLY A 116 40.21 -5.49 5.48
CA GLY A 116 41.37 -6.23 5.99
C GLY A 116 41.40 -7.72 5.60
N ALA A 117 40.27 -8.28 5.14
CA ALA A 117 40.18 -9.65 4.66
C ALA A 117 40.42 -9.70 3.13
N MET A 118 41.59 -10.18 2.71
CA MET A 118 41.92 -10.38 1.28
C MET A 118 40.99 -11.41 0.63
N GLY A 119 40.43 -11.06 -0.54
CA GLY A 119 39.85 -12.01 -1.51
C GLY A 119 38.44 -11.67 -2.01
N ASN A 120 38.36 -11.19 -3.26
CA ASN A 120 37.16 -10.90 -4.07
C ASN A 120 36.19 -9.79 -3.59
N ASN A 121 36.13 -8.76 -4.42
CA ASN A 121 35.69 -7.41 -4.12
C ASN A 121 34.17 -7.21 -4.32
N ARG A 122 33.32 -8.04 -3.68
CA ARG A 122 31.86 -7.82 -3.63
C ARG A 122 31.44 -7.51 -2.21
N ARG A 123 31.13 -6.24 -1.93
CA ARG A 123 30.64 -5.78 -0.62
C ARG A 123 29.26 -6.39 -0.38
N THR A 124 29.17 -7.39 0.49
CA THR A 124 27.89 -7.95 0.96
C THR A 124 27.28 -7.04 2.02
N ILE A 125 26.01 -6.66 1.84
CA ILE A 125 25.22 -5.98 2.87
C ILE A 125 25.00 -6.94 4.05
N LYS A 126 25.52 -6.59 5.22
CA LYS A 126 25.25 -7.30 6.49
C LYS A 126 23.84 -6.96 6.97
N SER A 127 23.34 -7.70 7.96
CA SER A 127 22.00 -7.52 8.53
C SER A 127 22.00 -6.87 9.92
N THR A 128 22.98 -5.99 10.19
CA THR A 128 23.12 -5.36 11.51
C THR A 128 21.93 -4.46 11.80
N MET A 129 21.24 -4.73 12.90
CA MET A 129 20.22 -3.86 13.45
C MET A 129 20.69 -3.22 14.75
N VAL A 130 20.31 -1.96 14.98
CA VAL A 130 20.56 -1.26 16.24
C VAL A 130 19.24 -0.78 16.83
N GLY A 131 19.04 -1.07 18.12
CA GLY A 131 17.83 -0.76 18.85
C GLY A 131 17.94 0.50 19.71
N GLN A 132 16.79 1.12 19.99
CA GLN A 132 16.67 2.19 20.97
C GLN A 132 15.30 2.11 21.65
N THR A 133 15.29 2.17 22.98
CA THR A 133 14.06 2.32 23.76
C THR A 133 13.58 3.76 23.69
N ILE A 134 12.31 3.96 23.37
CA ILE A 134 11.70 5.29 23.31
C ILE A 134 11.05 5.59 24.66
N VAL A 135 11.64 6.51 25.41
CA VAL A 135 11.12 6.95 26.71
C VAL A 135 10.59 8.38 26.60
N LYS A 136 9.35 8.60 27.03
CA LYS A 136 8.74 9.92 27.13
C LYS A 136 8.01 10.03 28.45
N GLU A 137 8.20 11.15 29.16
CA GLU A 137 7.57 11.41 30.47
C GLU A 137 7.88 10.33 31.53
N SER A 138 9.08 9.72 31.46
CA SER A 138 9.51 8.62 32.34
C SER A 138 8.80 7.27 32.08
N GLU A 139 8.04 7.14 30.99
CA GLU A 139 7.41 5.90 30.57
C GLU A 139 7.98 5.41 29.23
N THR A 140 8.14 4.10 29.09
CA THR A 140 8.52 3.48 27.82
C THR A 140 7.33 3.51 26.87
N ARG A 141 7.46 4.23 25.76
CA ARG A 141 6.40 4.43 24.76
C ARG A 141 6.59 3.61 23.50
N GLY A 142 7.73 2.94 23.37
CA GLY A 142 8.03 2.16 22.19
C GLY A 142 9.47 1.71 22.09
N PHE A 143 9.78 1.07 20.98
CA PHE A 143 11.10 0.56 20.66
C PHE A 143 11.35 0.65 19.16
N VAL A 144 12.45 1.27 18.77
CA VAL A 144 12.85 1.41 17.36
C VAL A 144 14.04 0.50 17.05
N LEU A 145 14.06 -0.04 15.82
CA LEU A 145 15.12 -0.86 15.25
C LEU A 145 15.56 -0.21 13.92
N TYR A 146 16.84 0.17 13.82
CA TYR A 146 17.44 0.73 12.62
C TYR A 146 18.22 -0.33 11.85
N ALA A 147 17.96 -0.50 10.55
CA ALA A 147 18.71 -1.41 9.68
C ALA A 147 19.97 -0.72 9.14
N VAL A 148 21.02 -0.68 9.96
CA VAL A 148 22.23 0.15 9.77
C VAL A 148 22.90 -0.06 8.41
N ASP A 149 23.04 -1.32 8.01
CA ASP A 149 23.70 -1.70 6.77
C ASP A 149 22.87 -1.33 5.53
N ILE A 150 21.54 -1.50 5.59
CA ILE A 150 20.62 -1.07 4.52
C ILE A 150 20.66 0.45 4.39
N ILE A 151 20.57 1.19 5.50
CA ILE A 151 20.66 2.66 5.49
C ILE A 151 22.00 3.09 4.87
N THR A 152 23.10 2.46 5.27
CA THR A 152 24.44 2.80 4.77
C THR A 152 24.58 2.52 3.27
N ALA A 153 24.02 1.42 2.78
CA ALA A 153 24.04 1.05 1.37
C ALA A 153 23.22 2.00 0.50
N LEU A 154 22.12 2.56 1.03
CA LEU A 154 21.14 3.32 0.26
C LEU A 154 21.21 4.84 0.45
N ARG A 155 21.82 5.36 1.53
CA ARG A 155 21.77 6.79 1.90
C ARG A 155 22.11 7.79 0.79
N SER A 156 23.03 7.46 -0.11
CA SER A 156 23.43 8.35 -1.21
C SER A 156 22.55 8.24 -2.46
N ARG A 157 21.60 7.30 -2.49
CA ARG A 157 20.75 6.98 -3.65
C ARG A 157 19.26 7.15 -3.35
N THR A 158 18.86 7.15 -2.09
CA THR A 158 17.46 7.28 -1.68
C THR A 158 16.89 8.63 -2.08
N VAL A 159 16.08 8.64 -3.14
CA VAL A 159 15.32 9.83 -3.57
C VAL A 159 13.90 9.82 -3.00
N GLU A 160 13.33 8.63 -2.76
CA GLU A 160 11.99 8.47 -2.22
C GLU A 160 11.99 7.53 -1.03
N ILE A 161 11.23 7.89 0.00
CA ILE A 161 10.87 7.00 1.09
C ILE A 161 9.36 6.92 1.22
N SER A 162 8.88 5.85 1.84
CA SER A 162 7.48 5.65 2.20
C SER A 162 7.38 5.31 3.68
N LEU A 163 6.46 5.95 4.38
CA LEU A 163 6.11 5.70 5.77
C LEU A 163 4.70 5.14 5.82
N ASP A 164 4.52 4.11 6.64
CA ASP A 164 3.20 3.54 6.93
C ASP A 164 3.23 2.80 8.27
N ALA A 165 2.05 2.49 8.81
CA ALA A 165 1.90 1.67 10.00
C ALA A 165 0.93 0.52 9.78
N THR A 166 1.18 -0.57 10.52
CA THR A 166 0.24 -1.68 10.60
C THR A 166 -0.10 -2.04 12.04
N TYR A 167 -1.37 -2.41 12.25
CA TYR A 167 -1.89 -2.92 13.51
C TYR A 167 -1.96 -4.46 13.54
N GLY A 168 -2.19 -5.00 14.74
CA GLY A 168 -2.49 -6.43 14.94
C GLY A 168 -1.30 -7.38 14.81
N THR A 169 -0.07 -6.85 14.79
CA THR A 169 1.17 -7.64 14.67
C THR A 169 1.62 -8.26 15.98
N ASN A 170 1.17 -7.74 17.12
CA ASN A 170 1.61 -8.17 18.45
C ASN A 170 0.49 -8.18 19.50
N SER A 171 0.71 -8.87 20.62
CA SER A 171 -0.23 -8.99 21.74
C SER A 171 -0.41 -7.69 22.52
N SER A 172 0.63 -6.87 22.61
CA SER A 172 0.63 -5.59 23.34
C SER A 172 -0.09 -4.47 22.60
N SER A 173 -0.74 -4.76 21.46
CA SER A 173 -1.47 -3.80 20.64
C SER A 173 -0.67 -2.56 20.19
N HIS A 174 0.66 -2.64 20.17
CA HIS A 174 1.49 -1.56 19.63
C HIS A 174 1.36 -1.54 18.11
N ASP A 175 1.30 -0.34 17.54
CA ASP A 175 1.39 -0.20 16.10
C ASP A 175 2.84 -0.39 15.66
N LEU A 176 3.02 -1.10 14.54
CA LEU A 176 4.33 -1.31 13.92
C LEU A 176 4.46 -0.37 12.72
N PHE A 177 5.26 0.67 12.89
CA PHE A 177 5.65 1.61 11.84
C PHE A 177 6.89 1.10 11.11
N ALA A 178 7.00 1.40 9.81
CA ALA A 178 8.26 1.27 9.08
C ALA A 178 8.47 2.44 8.13
N VAL A 179 9.73 2.83 7.98
CA VAL A 179 10.17 3.72 6.90
C VAL A 179 10.92 2.87 5.88
N LEU A 180 10.45 2.85 4.64
CA LEU A 180 11.03 2.10 3.55
C LEU A 180 11.62 3.05 2.51
N ALA A 181 12.84 2.81 2.05
CA ALA A 181 13.38 3.45 0.86
C ALA A 181 12.87 2.76 -0.42
N GLU A 182 12.61 3.54 -1.47
CA GLU A 182 12.34 3.01 -2.80
C GLU A 182 13.65 2.55 -3.46
N LEU A 183 13.70 1.28 -3.86
CA LEU A 183 14.79 0.71 -4.66
C LEU A 183 14.23 -0.14 -5.79
N ASP A 184 14.17 0.43 -6.99
CA ASP A 184 13.68 -0.24 -8.20
C ASP A 184 12.30 -0.88 -7.99
N GLY A 185 11.38 -0.12 -7.39
CA GLY A 185 10.03 -0.55 -7.03
C GLY A 185 9.94 -1.56 -5.86
N THR A 186 11.06 -1.90 -5.21
CA THR A 186 11.10 -2.68 -3.97
C THR A 186 11.23 -1.74 -2.77
N GLY A 187 10.49 -2.01 -1.68
CA GLY A 187 10.64 -1.30 -0.42
C GLY A 187 11.78 -1.87 0.42
N ALA A 188 12.83 -1.08 0.64
CA ALA A 188 13.96 -1.44 1.50
C ALA A 188 13.79 -0.85 2.92
N PRO A 189 13.63 -1.66 3.97
CA PRO A 189 13.36 -1.17 5.32
C PRO A 189 14.56 -0.45 5.91
N LEU A 190 14.36 0.82 6.26
CA LEU A 190 15.35 1.64 6.97
C LEU A 190 15.18 1.51 8.48
N LEU A 191 13.94 1.51 8.96
CA LEU A 191 13.62 1.30 10.37
C LEU A 191 12.29 0.59 10.58
N TYR A 192 12.14 0.02 11.78
CA TYR A 192 10.88 -0.44 12.35
C TYR A 192 10.68 0.22 13.71
N LEU A 193 9.47 0.64 14.02
CA LEU A 193 9.13 1.25 15.30
C LEU A 193 7.85 0.62 15.87
N PHE A 194 7.99 -0.02 17.02
CA PHE A 194 6.85 -0.36 17.86
C PHE A 194 6.47 0.88 18.67
N MET A 195 5.24 1.35 18.51
CA MET A 195 4.74 2.53 19.23
C MET A 195 3.43 2.20 19.94
N ASP A 196 3.34 2.57 21.21
CA ASP A 196 2.07 2.57 21.91
C ASP A 196 1.24 3.79 21.47
N THR A 197 0.22 3.56 20.66
CA THR A 197 -0.70 4.61 20.18
C THR A 197 -1.97 4.72 21.02
N LYS A 198 -2.25 3.76 21.91
CA LYS A 198 -3.51 3.72 22.67
C LYS A 198 -3.53 4.66 23.86
N GLU A 199 -2.39 4.79 24.54
CA GLU A 199 -2.28 5.62 25.76
C GLU A 199 -1.82 7.06 25.46
N MET A 200 -1.64 7.41 24.19
CA MET A 200 -1.25 8.76 23.79
C MET A 200 -2.47 9.66 23.61
N LEU A 201 -2.62 10.65 24.49
CA LEU A 201 -3.62 11.71 24.36
C LEU A 201 -3.19 12.71 23.27
N GLY A 202 -3.76 12.56 22.07
CA GLY A 202 -3.58 13.46 20.93
C GLY A 202 -2.28 13.27 20.14
N ASP A 203 -2.15 14.01 19.04
CA ASP A 203 -1.09 13.77 18.04
C ASP A 203 0.30 14.23 18.48
N ARG A 204 0.41 15.12 19.47
CA ARG A 204 1.69 15.76 19.83
C ARG A 204 2.80 14.75 20.12
N ARG A 205 2.51 13.73 20.94
CA ARG A 205 3.51 12.72 21.32
C ARG A 205 3.91 11.85 20.14
N ARG A 206 2.94 11.45 19.31
CA ARG A 206 3.19 10.69 18.09
C ARG A 206 4.10 11.48 17.14
N ILE A 207 3.84 12.78 16.96
CA ILE A 207 4.67 13.68 16.16
C ILE A 207 6.11 13.71 16.70
N GLU A 208 6.27 13.94 18.00
CA GLU A 208 7.60 14.03 18.63
C GLU A 208 8.39 12.72 18.46
N ILE A 209 7.76 11.57 18.70
CA ILE A 209 8.44 10.27 18.55
C ILE A 209 8.80 9.98 17.09
N LEU A 210 7.87 10.20 16.15
CA LEU A 210 8.14 10.00 14.73
C LEU A 210 9.26 10.94 14.24
N ALA A 211 9.25 12.20 14.66
CA ALA A 211 10.28 13.17 14.30
C ALA A 211 11.65 12.74 14.86
N ASP A 212 11.73 12.31 16.12
CA ASP A 212 12.97 11.88 16.75
C ASP A 212 13.60 10.69 16.01
N VAL A 213 12.82 9.64 15.70
CA VAL A 213 13.37 8.45 15.02
C VAL A 213 13.76 8.74 13.57
N MET A 214 13.00 9.58 12.87
CA MET A 214 13.33 9.97 11.49
C MET A 214 14.51 10.94 11.44
N ALA A 215 14.71 11.76 12.48
CA ALA A 215 15.88 12.61 12.59
C ALA A 215 17.18 11.79 12.67
N VAL A 216 17.14 10.58 13.23
CA VAL A 216 18.28 9.64 13.17
C VAL A 216 18.57 9.22 11.74
N LEU A 217 17.55 8.89 10.93
CA LEU A 217 17.74 8.57 9.50
C LEU A 217 18.35 9.74 8.72
N LYS A 218 17.81 10.95 8.94
CA LYS A 218 18.38 12.18 8.36
C LYS A 218 19.84 12.36 8.75
N GLY A 219 20.12 12.17 10.04
CA GLY A 219 21.47 12.13 10.56
C GLY A 219 22.31 11.04 9.90
N MET A 220 21.80 9.87 9.56
CA MET A 220 22.59 8.85 8.84
C MET A 220 22.88 9.19 7.37
N GLY A 221 22.28 10.27 6.85
CA GLY A 221 22.47 10.77 5.48
C GLY A 221 21.30 10.51 4.54
N ILE A 222 20.14 10.09 5.07
CA ILE A 222 18.92 9.94 4.28
C ILE A 222 18.30 11.32 4.06
N ASP A 223 18.32 11.80 2.81
CA ASP A 223 17.78 13.11 2.41
C ASP A 223 16.87 12.95 1.18
N PRO A 224 15.63 12.46 1.37
CA PRO A 224 14.73 12.15 0.27
C PRO A 224 14.16 13.42 -0.35
N GLN A 225 13.96 13.39 -1.67
CA GLN A 225 13.19 14.41 -2.39
C GLN A 225 11.68 14.24 -2.17
N PHE A 226 11.21 12.99 -2.04
CA PHE A 226 9.79 12.68 -1.82
C PHE A 226 9.59 11.76 -0.62
N VAL A 227 8.51 12.01 0.12
CA VAL A 227 8.07 11.16 1.23
C VAL A 227 6.61 10.78 1.00
N GLY A 228 6.37 9.50 0.73
CA GLY A 228 5.04 8.92 0.62
C GLY A 228 4.46 8.58 2.00
N CYS A 229 3.21 8.98 2.28
CA CYS A 229 2.51 8.60 3.51
C CYS A 229 0.98 8.54 3.31
N ASP A 230 0.27 8.06 4.34
CA ASP A 230 -1.19 8.22 4.42
C ASP A 230 -1.56 9.67 4.83
N LYS A 231 -2.84 10.02 4.79
CA LYS A 231 -3.38 11.30 5.25
C LYS A 231 -3.51 11.33 6.78
N ASP A 232 -2.40 11.12 7.46
CA ASP A 232 -2.29 11.19 8.92
C ASP A 232 -1.59 12.49 9.35
N SER A 233 -2.24 13.26 10.23
CA SER A 233 -1.74 14.57 10.68
C SER A 233 -0.42 14.46 11.43
N ALA A 234 -0.22 13.40 12.21
CA ALA A 234 0.99 13.23 13.00
C ALA A 234 2.18 12.88 12.10
N GLU A 235 1.98 12.00 11.12
CA GLU A 235 3.00 11.65 10.12
C GLU A 235 3.40 12.86 9.27
N ILE A 236 2.41 13.58 8.71
CA ILE A 236 2.67 14.76 7.88
C ILE A 236 3.47 15.82 8.66
N ALA A 237 3.08 16.08 9.92
CA ALA A 237 3.77 17.05 10.76
C ALA A 237 5.21 16.60 11.10
N ALA A 238 5.41 15.33 11.44
CA ALA A 238 6.74 14.79 11.74
C ALA A 238 7.66 14.83 10.52
N ILE A 239 7.16 14.46 9.33
CA ILE A 239 7.92 14.54 8.09
C ILE A 239 8.30 15.99 7.79
N GLY A 240 7.36 16.93 7.92
CA GLY A 240 7.63 18.35 7.70
C GLY A 240 8.65 18.95 8.67
N GLN A 241 8.75 18.43 9.90
CA GLN A 241 9.79 18.82 10.86
C GLN A 241 11.17 18.28 10.46
N VAL A 242 11.26 17.02 10.03
CA VAL A 242 12.53 16.37 9.72
C VAL A 242 13.06 16.79 8.35
N TRP A 243 12.24 16.77 7.31
CA TRP A 243 12.61 17.12 5.93
C TRP A 243 11.71 18.22 5.37
N PRO A 244 11.87 19.48 5.82
CA PRO A 244 11.03 20.59 5.35
C PRO A 244 11.16 20.89 3.84
N GLY A 245 12.26 20.45 3.20
CA GLY A 245 12.47 20.58 1.76
C GLY A 245 11.92 19.41 0.93
N ALA A 246 11.52 18.31 1.56
CA ALA A 246 10.98 17.15 0.85
C ALA A 246 9.51 17.36 0.46
N LYS A 247 9.13 16.86 -0.71
CA LYS A 247 7.74 16.82 -1.14
C LYS A 247 7.02 15.67 -0.43
N ILE A 248 6.18 16.01 0.53
CA ILE A 248 5.20 15.07 1.09
C ILE A 248 4.18 14.74 0.01
N GLN A 249 3.98 13.45 -0.26
CA GLN A 249 3.09 12.95 -1.30
C GLN A 249 2.12 11.92 -0.69
N LEU A 250 0.84 12.32 -0.54
CA LEU A 250 -0.19 11.39 -0.12
C LEU A 250 -0.31 10.24 -1.13
N CYS A 251 -0.45 9.03 -0.60
CA CYS A 251 -0.68 7.82 -1.37
C CYS A 251 -1.95 7.93 -2.23
N TYR A 252 -1.84 7.73 -3.54
CA TYR A 252 -2.97 7.80 -4.47
C TYR A 252 -4.14 6.88 -4.08
N TRP A 253 -3.85 5.67 -3.60
CA TRP A 253 -4.89 4.73 -3.15
C TRP A 253 -5.63 5.26 -1.92
N HIS A 254 -4.91 5.81 -0.95
CA HIS A 254 -5.52 6.43 0.23
C HIS A 254 -6.32 7.68 -0.13
N VAL A 255 -5.89 8.48 -1.12
CA VAL A 255 -6.68 9.59 -1.65
C VAL A 255 -8.01 9.09 -2.25
N ARG A 256 -7.96 8.10 -3.15
CA ARG A 256 -9.17 7.48 -3.73
C ARG A 256 -10.09 6.94 -2.64
N ARG A 257 -9.54 6.17 -1.69
CA ARG A 257 -10.29 5.58 -0.58
C ARG A 257 -10.93 6.65 0.30
N ALA A 258 -10.21 7.71 0.66
CA ALA A 258 -10.72 8.80 1.48
C ALA A 258 -11.89 9.53 0.80
N LEU A 259 -11.80 9.79 -0.51
CA LEU A 259 -12.88 10.40 -1.28
C LEU A 259 -14.11 9.47 -1.35
N ARG A 260 -13.92 8.21 -1.77
CA ARG A 260 -15.01 7.22 -1.85
C ARG A 260 -15.74 7.07 -0.53
N GLN A 261 -14.99 6.83 0.55
CA GLN A 261 -15.56 6.68 1.88
C GLN A 261 -16.30 7.94 2.33
N ARG A 262 -15.74 9.14 2.05
CA ARG A 262 -16.39 10.39 2.46
C ARG A 262 -17.74 10.59 1.80
N PHE A 263 -17.84 10.31 0.50
CA PHE A 263 -19.07 10.50 -0.27
C PHE A 263 -20.07 9.35 -0.11
N SER A 264 -19.67 8.23 0.52
CA SER A 264 -20.59 7.18 0.98
C SER A 264 -21.09 7.36 2.42
N LEU A 265 -20.66 8.40 3.15
CA LEU A 265 -21.10 8.62 4.53
C LEU A 265 -22.50 9.23 4.60
N THR A 266 -23.38 8.57 5.34
CA THR A 266 -24.72 9.08 5.69
C THR A 266 -24.69 10.19 6.76
N LYS A 267 -23.54 10.41 7.41
CA LYS A 267 -23.37 11.40 8.48
C LYS A 267 -23.48 12.82 7.92
N ALA A 268 -24.42 13.58 8.48
CA ALA A 268 -24.61 14.98 8.11
C ALA A 268 -23.34 15.80 8.32
N SER A 269 -22.94 16.53 7.28
CA SER A 269 -21.76 17.40 7.25
C SER A 269 -22.18 18.86 7.10
N GLY A 270 -21.55 19.73 7.90
CA GLY A 270 -21.68 21.18 7.77
C GLY A 270 -20.55 21.77 6.93
N THR A 271 -20.68 23.05 6.57
CA THR A 271 -19.68 23.80 5.78
C THR A 271 -18.92 24.83 6.62
N ASN A 272 -18.81 24.60 7.94
CA ASN A 272 -18.22 25.56 8.88
C ASN A 272 -16.73 25.83 8.62
N THR A 273 -15.99 24.86 8.11
CA THR A 273 -14.54 24.94 7.85
C THR A 273 -14.20 25.50 6.47
N TYR A 274 -15.20 25.59 5.58
CA TYR A 274 -15.06 26.17 4.26
C TYR A 274 -14.95 27.69 4.35
N ASP A 275 -13.90 28.25 3.75
CA ASP A 275 -13.72 29.70 3.61
C ASP A 275 -14.04 30.09 2.16
N PRO A 276 -15.19 30.72 1.91
CA PRO A 276 -15.62 31.05 0.56
C PRO A 276 -14.84 32.22 -0.05
N TRP A 277 -14.28 33.12 0.77
CA TRP A 277 -13.54 34.28 0.28
C TRP A 277 -12.16 33.87 -0.20
N ASP A 278 -11.54 32.95 0.55
CA ASP A 278 -10.30 32.28 0.16
C ASP A 278 -10.47 31.54 -1.18
N ALA A 279 -11.57 30.78 -1.31
CA ALA A 279 -11.91 30.09 -2.56
C ALA A 279 -12.12 31.06 -3.72
N ALA A 280 -12.84 32.17 -3.50
CA ALA A 280 -13.14 33.17 -4.53
C ALA A 280 -11.88 33.86 -5.09
N LYS A 281 -10.77 33.94 -4.32
CA LYS A 281 -9.48 34.45 -4.83
C LYS A 281 -8.83 33.53 -5.88
N THR A 282 -9.22 32.27 -5.90
CA THR A 282 -8.58 31.21 -6.72
C THR A 282 -9.50 30.77 -7.85
N VAL A 283 -10.79 30.63 -7.59
CA VAL A 283 -11.78 30.01 -8.48
C VAL A 283 -12.49 31.08 -9.30
N ALA A 284 -12.31 31.04 -10.61
CA ALA A 284 -12.98 31.95 -11.53
C ALA A 284 -14.51 31.76 -11.46
N GLY A 285 -15.25 32.88 -11.40
CA GLY A 285 -16.71 32.90 -11.34
C GLY A 285 -17.31 32.74 -9.93
N LEU A 286 -16.59 32.16 -8.97
CA LEU A 286 -17.09 32.05 -7.59
C LEU A 286 -17.21 33.42 -6.89
N GLU A 287 -16.42 34.41 -7.31
CA GLU A 287 -16.54 35.79 -6.83
C GLU A 287 -17.93 36.43 -7.08
N LEU A 288 -18.66 35.95 -8.08
CA LEU A 288 -20.02 36.40 -8.39
C LEU A 288 -21.07 35.73 -7.47
N ASP A 289 -20.72 34.62 -6.80
CA ASP A 289 -21.63 33.84 -5.97
C ASP A 289 -20.97 33.29 -4.69
N VAL A 290 -20.22 34.13 -3.99
CA VAL A 290 -19.43 33.76 -2.79
C VAL A 290 -20.29 33.17 -1.65
N CYS A 291 -21.61 33.44 -1.64
CA CYS A 291 -22.52 32.90 -0.64
C CYS A 291 -22.85 31.40 -0.83
N TRP A 292 -22.43 30.81 -1.95
CA TRP A 292 -22.78 29.44 -2.31
C TRP A 292 -22.12 28.40 -1.40
N GLY A 293 -22.92 27.52 -0.80
CA GLY A 293 -22.46 26.52 0.18
C GLY A 293 -22.15 27.07 1.57
N VAL A 294 -22.46 28.34 1.86
CA VAL A 294 -22.11 29.02 3.11
C VAL A 294 -23.31 29.08 4.06
N LYS A 295 -23.09 29.00 5.37
CA LYS A 295 -24.15 29.23 6.37
C LYS A 295 -24.56 30.69 6.46
N GLU A 296 -25.83 30.96 6.73
CA GLU A 296 -26.42 32.31 6.79
C GLU A 296 -25.55 33.33 7.55
N LYS A 297 -25.05 32.97 8.74
CA LYS A 297 -24.24 33.87 9.60
C LYS A 297 -22.88 34.27 8.99
N ARG A 298 -22.42 33.59 7.95
CA ARG A 298 -21.12 33.80 7.30
C ARG A 298 -21.25 34.34 5.86
N ARG A 299 -22.47 34.63 5.40
CA ARG A 299 -22.75 35.23 4.10
C ARG A 299 -22.63 36.76 4.16
N HIS A 300 -22.60 37.40 3.00
CA HIS A 300 -22.79 38.85 2.90
C HIS A 300 -24.05 39.31 3.65
N ASP A 301 -24.02 40.56 4.14
CA ASP A 301 -25.20 41.23 4.70
C ASP A 301 -26.32 41.25 3.66
N LEU A 302 -27.53 40.89 4.09
CA LEU A 302 -28.72 40.77 3.26
C LEU A 302 -29.02 42.04 2.46
N ARG A 303 -28.70 43.22 3.00
CA ARG A 303 -29.03 44.52 2.40
C ARG A 303 -28.16 44.85 1.19
N VAL A 304 -26.99 44.23 1.06
CA VAL A 304 -25.99 44.55 0.04
C VAL A 304 -25.57 43.33 -0.81
N CYS A 305 -26.09 42.15 -0.50
CA CYS A 305 -25.72 40.91 -1.18
C CYS A 305 -26.41 40.80 -2.56
N SER A 306 -25.60 40.67 -3.62
CA SER A 306 -26.04 40.40 -4.99
C SER A 306 -25.87 38.94 -5.42
N CYS A 307 -25.41 38.04 -4.54
CA CYS A 307 -25.15 36.65 -4.89
C CYS A 307 -26.44 35.90 -5.26
N PRO A 308 -26.49 35.21 -6.42
CA PRO A 308 -27.65 34.41 -6.84
C PRO A 308 -28.07 33.38 -5.79
N SER A 309 -27.11 32.72 -5.14
CA SER A 309 -27.37 31.70 -4.12
C SER A 309 -27.98 32.23 -2.83
N ARG A 310 -28.08 33.56 -2.62
CA ARG A 310 -28.66 34.13 -1.40
C ARG A 310 -30.17 33.93 -1.35
N ARG A 311 -30.83 33.83 -2.50
CA ARG A 311 -32.27 33.66 -2.64
C ARG A 311 -32.57 32.30 -3.27
N ALA A 312 -33.69 31.71 -2.90
CA ALA A 312 -34.26 30.50 -3.48
C ALA A 312 -35.75 30.77 -3.71
N PRO A 313 -36.11 31.53 -4.76
CA PRO A 313 -37.49 31.92 -5.02
C PRO A 313 -38.41 30.71 -5.09
N THR A 314 -39.56 30.78 -4.43
CA THR A 314 -40.64 29.79 -4.57
C THR A 314 -41.82 30.41 -5.30
N ALA A 315 -42.75 29.58 -5.78
CA ALA A 315 -43.98 30.05 -6.41
C ALA A 315 -44.79 30.97 -5.47
N GLU A 316 -44.68 30.76 -4.16
CA GLU A 316 -45.38 31.53 -3.11
C GLU A 316 -44.60 32.76 -2.64
N ASN A 317 -43.27 32.73 -2.72
CA ASN A 317 -42.41 33.83 -2.24
C ASN A 317 -41.19 34.02 -3.16
N PRO A 318 -41.25 34.98 -4.09
CA PRO A 318 -40.15 35.31 -4.98
C PRO A 318 -38.88 35.79 -4.27
N GLU A 319 -39.00 36.27 -3.03
CA GLU A 319 -37.88 36.82 -2.25
C GLU A 319 -37.31 35.84 -1.22
N ALA A 320 -37.80 34.60 -1.18
CA ALA A 320 -37.43 33.61 -0.18
C ALA A 320 -35.89 33.43 -0.07
N LEU A 321 -35.39 33.44 1.17
CA LEU A 321 -33.97 33.26 1.46
C LEU A 321 -33.57 31.79 1.32
N ASN A 322 -32.40 31.56 0.73
CA ASN A 322 -31.88 30.20 0.61
C ASN A 322 -31.29 29.72 1.95
N ARG A 323 -32.01 28.84 2.64
CA ARG A 323 -31.57 28.24 3.92
C ARG A 323 -30.96 26.84 3.79
N THR A 324 -30.71 26.38 2.57
CA THR A 324 -30.32 24.99 2.26
C THR A 324 -29.09 24.52 3.02
N TRP A 325 -28.14 25.40 3.33
CA TRP A 325 -26.84 25.05 3.93
C TRP A 325 -26.69 25.42 5.40
N ASP A 326 -27.71 26.01 6.02
CA ASP A 326 -27.62 26.49 7.41
C ASP A 326 -27.49 25.32 8.39
N ASN A 327 -28.15 24.21 8.08
CA ASN A 327 -28.06 22.96 8.81
C ASN A 327 -27.11 21.95 8.12
N PRO A 328 -26.40 21.12 8.90
CA PRO A 328 -25.65 19.99 8.36
C PRO A 328 -26.55 19.11 7.48
N GLY A 329 -26.01 18.62 6.37
CA GLY A 329 -26.74 17.75 5.44
C GLY A 329 -25.83 16.67 4.88
N ARG A 330 -26.40 15.66 4.23
CA ARG A 330 -25.62 14.55 3.68
C ARG A 330 -24.70 15.04 2.54
N LEU A 331 -23.53 14.42 2.47
CA LEU A 331 -22.63 14.47 1.30
C LEU A 331 -22.84 13.26 0.39
N GLU A 332 -23.77 12.38 0.76
CA GLU A 332 -24.05 11.12 0.09
C GLU A 332 -24.47 11.37 -1.35
N MET A 333 -23.82 10.65 -2.24
CA MET A 333 -24.03 10.66 -3.68
C MET A 333 -24.34 9.24 -4.12
N GLU A 334 -25.06 9.09 -5.23
CA GLU A 334 -25.22 7.79 -5.87
C GLU A 334 -23.85 7.18 -6.21
N LYS A 335 -23.78 5.86 -6.26
CA LYS A 335 -22.50 5.13 -6.38
C LYS A 335 -21.76 5.51 -7.66
N GLU A 336 -22.49 5.66 -8.76
CA GLU A 336 -21.98 6.04 -10.08
C GLU A 336 -21.42 7.46 -10.06
N ASP A 337 -22.16 8.40 -9.47
CA ASP A 337 -21.74 9.79 -9.29
C ASP A 337 -20.50 9.91 -8.40
N ASN A 338 -20.43 9.09 -7.34
CA ASN A 338 -19.26 9.03 -6.45
C ASN A 338 -18.02 8.56 -7.22
N GLU A 339 -18.11 7.46 -7.97
CA GLU A 339 -16.98 6.95 -8.73
C GLU A 339 -16.54 7.92 -9.85
N ALA A 340 -17.50 8.52 -10.57
CA ALA A 340 -17.23 9.54 -11.58
C ALA A 340 -16.51 10.75 -10.97
N LEU A 341 -16.96 11.25 -9.82
CA LEU A 341 -16.31 12.35 -9.10
C LEU A 341 -14.91 11.96 -8.62
N VAL A 342 -14.73 10.75 -8.09
CA VAL A 342 -13.43 10.23 -7.63
C VAL A 342 -12.45 10.18 -8.80
N ASN A 343 -12.84 9.62 -9.94
CA ASN A 343 -11.99 9.55 -11.13
C ASN A 343 -11.65 10.95 -11.65
N PHE A 344 -12.64 11.85 -11.70
CA PHE A 344 -12.45 13.25 -12.05
C PHE A 344 -11.42 13.96 -11.14
N ILE A 345 -11.49 13.78 -9.82
CA ILE A 345 -10.51 14.36 -8.88
C ILE A 345 -9.14 13.68 -9.01
N CYS A 346 -9.11 12.37 -9.24
CA CYS A 346 -7.88 11.61 -9.38
C CYS A 346 -7.10 11.97 -10.65
N ARG A 347 -7.78 12.43 -11.70
CA ARG A 347 -7.12 13.09 -12.84
C ARG A 347 -6.28 14.28 -12.37
N HIS A 348 -6.78 15.10 -11.45
CA HIS A 348 -6.05 16.25 -10.92
C HIS A 348 -4.82 15.86 -10.09
N TYR A 349 -4.87 14.74 -9.35
CA TYR A 349 -3.69 14.18 -8.67
C TYR A 349 -2.53 13.97 -9.65
N ASN A 350 -2.86 13.42 -10.82
CA ASN A 350 -1.88 12.97 -11.80
C ASN A 350 -1.28 14.13 -12.62
N MET A 351 -1.91 15.31 -12.66
CA MET A 351 -1.40 16.43 -13.45
C MET A 351 -0.01 16.88 -13.01
N HIS A 352 0.80 17.33 -13.98
CA HIS A 352 2.17 17.76 -13.72
C HIS A 352 2.66 18.81 -14.72
N PRO A 353 3.46 19.82 -14.32
CA PRO A 353 4.05 20.81 -15.23
C PRO A 353 4.95 20.22 -16.34
N CYS A 354 5.55 19.05 -16.10
CA CYS A 354 6.34 18.32 -17.10
C CYS A 354 5.48 17.68 -18.20
N PHE A 355 4.16 17.62 -18.04
CA PHE A 355 3.27 17.00 -19.02
C PHE A 355 2.72 18.07 -19.96
N PRO A 356 2.72 17.83 -21.29
CA PRO A 356 2.17 18.78 -22.23
C PRO A 356 0.65 18.88 -22.06
N SER A 357 0.10 20.07 -22.25
CA SER A 357 -1.33 20.24 -22.48
C SER A 357 -1.64 20.06 -23.97
N PRO A 358 -2.88 19.67 -24.36
CA PRO A 358 -3.28 19.66 -25.77
C PRO A 358 -3.10 21.03 -26.44
N SER A 359 -3.33 22.12 -25.71
CA SER A 359 -3.10 23.49 -26.18
C SER A 359 -1.61 23.81 -26.39
N GLY A 360 -0.70 23.06 -25.77
CA GLY A 360 0.76 23.28 -25.82
C GLY A 360 1.29 24.31 -24.85
N VAL A 361 0.42 24.90 -24.05
CA VAL A 361 0.79 25.83 -23.00
C VAL A 361 1.34 25.02 -21.84
N LYS A 362 2.58 25.32 -21.43
CA LYS A 362 3.13 24.80 -20.17
C LYS A 362 2.54 25.58 -19.02
N LEU A 363 1.85 24.87 -18.13
CA LEU A 363 1.23 25.45 -16.96
C LEU A 363 2.14 25.26 -15.76
N THR A 364 2.27 26.29 -14.94
CA THR A 364 2.93 26.18 -13.63
C THR A 364 2.08 25.35 -12.67
N ALA A 365 2.68 24.86 -11.58
CA ALA A 365 1.95 24.14 -10.53
C ALA A 365 0.76 24.93 -9.99
N GLU A 366 0.93 26.23 -9.80
CA GLU A 366 -0.13 27.12 -9.30
C GLU A 366 -1.24 27.33 -10.34
N GLN A 367 -0.88 27.43 -11.62
CA GLN A 367 -1.88 27.50 -12.71
C GLN A 367 -2.68 26.19 -12.80
N LEU A 368 -2.02 25.03 -12.70
CA LEU A 368 -2.69 23.73 -12.67
C LEU A 368 -3.64 23.61 -11.48
N ARG A 369 -3.24 24.06 -10.29
CA ARG A 369 -4.11 24.07 -9.10
C ARG A 369 -5.34 24.95 -9.31
N LYS A 370 -5.15 26.18 -9.79
CA LYS A 370 -6.25 27.12 -10.06
C LYS A 370 -7.23 26.56 -11.08
N GLN A 371 -6.71 25.96 -12.16
CA GLN A 371 -7.51 25.29 -13.17
C GLN A 371 -8.31 24.12 -12.55
N ALA A 372 -7.64 23.21 -11.85
CA ALA A 372 -8.26 22.05 -11.21
C ALA A 372 -9.35 22.42 -10.19
N ALA A 373 -9.08 23.45 -9.37
CA ALA A 373 -10.05 23.97 -8.41
C ALA A 373 -11.26 24.58 -9.11
N THR A 374 -11.05 25.29 -10.22
CA THR A 374 -12.13 25.89 -11.02
C THR A 374 -12.97 24.81 -11.70
N GLU A 375 -12.34 23.80 -12.30
CA GLU A 375 -13.01 22.66 -12.91
C GLU A 375 -13.85 21.89 -11.86
N ALA A 376 -13.29 21.63 -10.68
CA ALA A 376 -14.01 20.97 -9.59
C ALA A 376 -15.17 21.80 -9.04
N TYR A 377 -15.01 23.12 -8.92
CA TYR A 377 -16.09 24.02 -8.55
C TYR A 377 -17.23 23.97 -9.56
N GLN A 378 -16.93 24.14 -10.85
CA GLN A 378 -17.93 24.12 -11.93
C GLN A 378 -18.66 22.78 -12.00
N TYR A 379 -17.92 21.67 -11.86
CA TYR A 379 -18.49 20.33 -11.81
C TYR A 379 -19.49 20.14 -10.66
N CYS A 380 -19.19 20.70 -9.48
CA CYS A 380 -20.08 20.69 -8.34
C CYS A 380 -21.24 21.68 -8.49
N TYR A 381 -20.98 22.85 -9.08
CA TYR A 381 -21.96 23.94 -9.22
C TYR A 381 -23.10 23.55 -10.14
N SER A 382 -22.79 22.95 -11.29
CA SER A 382 -23.80 22.49 -12.26
C SER A 382 -24.74 21.41 -11.70
N ARG A 383 -24.30 20.68 -10.67
CA ARG A 383 -25.08 19.62 -10.00
C ARG A 383 -25.67 20.04 -8.66
N GLY A 384 -25.47 21.30 -8.24
CA GLY A 384 -25.95 21.79 -6.94
C GLY A 384 -25.23 21.21 -5.72
N TRP A 385 -24.05 20.59 -5.90
CA TRP A 385 -23.30 19.89 -4.86
C TRP A 385 -22.44 20.83 -3.99
N ALA A 386 -23.04 21.86 -3.42
CA ALA A 386 -22.31 22.90 -2.68
C ALA A 386 -21.57 22.36 -1.44
N ARG A 387 -22.11 21.34 -0.76
CA ARG A 387 -21.45 20.69 0.38
C ARG A 387 -20.22 19.89 -0.05
N VAL A 388 -20.29 19.22 -1.19
CA VAL A 388 -19.18 18.47 -1.79
C VAL A 388 -18.06 19.45 -2.15
N TRP A 389 -18.39 20.55 -2.82
CA TRP A 389 -17.42 21.63 -3.10
C TRP A 389 -16.75 22.16 -1.82
N ALA A 390 -17.54 22.50 -0.80
CA ALA A 390 -17.02 22.99 0.47
C ALA A 390 -16.04 21.99 1.13
N TYR A 391 -16.33 20.70 1.04
CA TYR A 391 -15.42 19.64 1.48
C TYR A 391 -14.16 19.58 0.61
N LEU A 392 -14.31 19.59 -0.72
CA LEU A 392 -13.23 19.51 -1.68
C LEU A 392 -12.23 20.66 -1.53
N TRP A 393 -12.71 21.90 -1.47
CA TRP A 393 -11.87 23.07 -1.23
C TRP A 393 -11.05 22.90 0.04
N THR A 394 -11.73 22.63 1.16
CA THR A 394 -11.14 22.59 2.49
C THR A 394 -10.07 21.51 2.63
N ASN A 395 -10.26 20.36 1.99
CA ASN A 395 -9.44 19.16 2.23
C ASN A 395 -8.47 18.81 1.10
N TRP A 396 -8.59 19.45 -0.08
CA TRP A 396 -7.84 19.06 -1.27
C TRP A 396 -7.35 20.25 -2.12
N TYR A 397 -8.18 21.27 -2.41
CA TYR A 397 -7.79 22.34 -3.36
C TYR A 397 -7.16 23.59 -2.72
N ARG A 398 -7.27 23.75 -1.40
CA ARG A 398 -6.49 24.76 -0.67
C ARG A 398 -4.98 24.58 -0.91
N PRO A 399 -4.19 25.66 -1.01
CA PRO A 399 -2.76 25.56 -1.33
C PRO A 399 -2.00 24.56 -0.45
N GLU A 400 -2.22 24.62 0.86
CA GLU A 400 -1.53 23.77 1.84
C GLU A 400 -1.92 22.30 1.66
N GLN A 401 -3.19 22.04 1.33
CA GLN A 401 -3.67 20.69 1.07
C GLN A 401 -3.18 20.17 -0.28
N TRP A 402 -3.27 20.99 -1.33
CA TRP A 402 -2.82 20.65 -2.69
C TRP A 402 -1.36 20.19 -2.70
N ASN A 403 -0.51 20.87 -1.94
CA ASN A 403 0.90 20.53 -1.79
C ASN A 403 1.13 19.13 -1.22
N LEU A 404 0.17 18.54 -0.49
CA LEU A 404 0.31 17.21 0.08
C LEU A 404 -0.06 16.10 -0.92
N TRP A 405 -1.07 16.28 -1.77
CA TRP A 405 -1.59 15.19 -2.61
C TRP A 405 -1.33 15.35 -4.11
N ALA A 406 -1.20 16.56 -4.64
CA ALA A 406 -0.99 16.72 -6.08
C ALA A 406 0.48 16.49 -6.44
N ARG A 407 0.73 15.73 -7.53
CA ARG A 407 2.09 15.56 -8.07
C ARG A 407 2.65 16.88 -8.59
N SER A 408 1.79 17.71 -9.19
CA SER A 408 2.16 19.01 -9.76
C SER A 408 2.87 19.97 -8.79
N ALA A 409 2.71 19.78 -7.48
CA ALA A 409 3.37 20.61 -6.47
C ALA A 409 4.91 20.44 -6.40
N CYS A 410 5.51 19.52 -7.16
CA CYS A 410 6.96 19.46 -7.39
C CYS A 410 7.28 19.66 -8.89
N PRO A 411 7.37 20.90 -9.41
CA PRO A 411 7.29 21.17 -10.85
C PRO A 411 8.33 20.48 -11.74
N GLY A 412 9.52 20.17 -11.21
CA GLY A 412 10.64 19.63 -11.99
C GLY A 412 10.76 18.11 -11.98
N SER A 413 10.17 17.43 -10.98
CA SER A 413 10.45 16.03 -10.70
C SER A 413 9.18 15.29 -10.32
N VAL A 414 8.97 14.14 -10.94
CA VAL A 414 7.77 13.34 -10.82
C VAL A 414 8.08 12.10 -9.96
N PRO A 415 7.36 11.86 -8.85
CA PRO A 415 7.63 10.69 -8.03
C PRO A 415 7.35 9.39 -8.81
N VAL A 416 8.18 8.38 -8.57
CA VAL A 416 8.01 7.01 -9.10
C VAL A 416 6.91 6.30 -8.34
N LEU A 417 6.88 6.44 -7.02
CA LEU A 417 5.80 5.90 -6.20
C LEU A 417 4.55 6.78 -6.34
N LYS A 418 3.50 6.19 -6.91
CA LYS A 418 2.14 6.77 -6.88
C LYS A 418 1.39 6.39 -5.59
N THR A 419 1.78 5.28 -4.96
CA THR A 419 1.14 4.72 -3.77
C THR A 419 2.18 4.30 -2.75
N THR A 420 1.78 4.17 -1.49
CA THR A 420 2.55 3.51 -0.41
C THR A 420 2.49 1.98 -0.53
N MET A 421 2.22 1.43 -1.72
CA MET A 421 2.08 -0.03 -1.91
C MET A 421 3.37 -0.79 -1.64
N ILE A 422 4.55 -0.13 -1.65
CA ILE A 422 5.77 -0.75 -1.16
C ILE A 422 5.68 -1.07 0.34
N CYS A 423 4.97 -0.25 1.13
CA CYS A 423 4.67 -0.55 2.52
C CYS A 423 3.63 -1.65 2.63
N GLU A 424 2.52 -1.58 1.88
CA GLU A 424 1.48 -2.62 1.94
C GLU A 424 2.01 -4.00 1.52
N SER A 425 2.83 -4.06 0.46
CA SER A 425 3.53 -5.28 0.06
C SER A 425 4.47 -5.79 1.15
N HIS A 426 5.20 -4.88 1.80
CA HIS A 426 6.05 -5.22 2.94
C HIS A 426 5.24 -5.73 4.14
N TRP A 427 4.09 -5.13 4.46
CA TRP A 427 3.21 -5.59 5.53
C TRP A 427 2.56 -6.91 5.22
N ARG A 428 2.19 -7.15 3.96
CA ARG A 428 1.73 -8.45 3.51
C ARG A 428 2.82 -9.48 3.73
N LEU A 429 4.06 -9.24 3.31
CA LEU A 429 5.21 -10.12 3.57
C LEU A 429 5.36 -10.40 5.08
N VAL A 430 5.43 -9.36 5.90
CA VAL A 430 5.55 -9.49 7.36
C VAL A 430 4.39 -10.32 7.95
N LYS A 431 3.15 -10.00 7.60
CA LYS A 431 1.96 -10.67 8.15
C LYS A 431 1.76 -12.08 7.62
N HIS A 432 1.90 -12.28 6.31
CA HIS A 432 1.54 -13.51 5.63
C HIS A 432 2.67 -14.52 5.57
N ASP A 433 3.92 -14.09 5.53
CA ASP A 433 5.03 -15.03 5.35
C ASP A 433 5.70 -15.27 6.71
N TYR A 434 5.89 -14.20 7.50
CA TYR A 434 6.57 -14.29 8.79
C TYR A 434 5.63 -14.47 9.99
N LEU A 435 4.51 -13.74 10.06
CA LEU A 435 3.65 -13.71 11.24
C LEU A 435 2.36 -14.54 11.16
N HIS A 436 2.00 -15.10 10.00
CA HIS A 436 0.66 -15.67 9.76
C HIS A 436 0.29 -16.86 10.64
N ARG A 437 1.31 -17.54 11.17
CA ARG A 437 1.20 -18.71 12.05
C ARG A 437 1.18 -18.32 13.53
N PHE A 438 1.30 -17.02 13.84
CA PHE A 438 1.33 -16.49 15.19
C PHE A 438 0.05 -15.69 15.48
N ALA A 439 -0.67 -16.07 16.52
CA ALA A 439 -1.82 -15.31 17.00
C ALA A 439 -1.35 -14.17 17.90
N ARG A 440 -1.13 -12.97 17.32
CA ARG A 440 -0.67 -11.76 18.03
C ARG A 440 0.51 -12.05 18.99
N PRO A 441 1.69 -12.40 18.46
CA PRO A 441 2.85 -12.76 19.27
C PRO A 441 3.33 -11.61 20.19
N ARG A 442 4.16 -11.92 21.19
CA ARG A 442 4.83 -10.88 21.98
C ARG A 442 5.73 -10.01 21.08
N VAL A 443 5.93 -8.75 21.50
CA VAL A 443 6.71 -7.76 20.73
C VAL A 443 8.17 -8.19 20.54
N ASP A 444 8.78 -8.83 21.54
CA ASP A 444 10.13 -9.37 21.47
C ASP A 444 10.28 -10.49 20.43
N LEU A 445 9.28 -11.36 20.30
CA LEU A 445 9.24 -12.35 19.22
C LEU A 445 9.15 -11.69 17.83
N VAL A 446 8.33 -10.65 17.66
CA VAL A 446 8.24 -9.94 16.38
C VAL A 446 9.59 -9.29 16.03
N ALA A 447 10.19 -8.57 16.98
CA ALA A 447 11.51 -7.96 16.81
C ALA A 447 12.61 -8.99 16.51
N TYR A 448 12.56 -10.16 17.17
CA TYR A 448 13.46 -11.27 16.90
C TYR A 448 13.33 -11.74 15.45
N ILE A 449 12.11 -12.01 14.97
CA ILE A 449 11.85 -12.43 13.58
C ILE A 449 12.30 -11.37 12.58
N ILE A 450 12.04 -10.09 12.86
CA ILE A 450 12.50 -8.97 12.02
C ILE A 450 14.02 -9.04 11.86
N ARG A 451 14.75 -9.17 12.97
CA ARG A 451 16.21 -9.15 13.00
C ARG A 451 16.87 -10.40 12.42
N THR A 452 16.34 -11.59 12.72
CA THR A 452 17.02 -12.86 12.42
C THR A 452 16.57 -13.49 11.11
N ARG A 453 15.40 -13.11 10.57
CA ARG A 453 14.87 -13.70 9.33
C ARG A 453 14.53 -12.66 8.27
N LEU A 454 13.67 -11.69 8.58
CA LEU A 454 13.16 -10.73 7.60
C LEU A 454 14.27 -9.82 7.03
N VAL A 455 15.01 -9.12 7.91
CA VAL A 455 16.05 -8.18 7.49
C VAL A 455 17.20 -8.89 6.78
N PRO A 456 17.71 -10.05 7.24
CA PRO A 456 18.71 -10.83 6.48
C PRO A 456 18.25 -11.20 5.07
N HIS A 457 17.04 -11.74 4.91
CA HIS A 457 16.48 -12.04 3.59
C HIS A 457 16.39 -10.78 2.71
N THR A 458 15.98 -9.66 3.32
CA THR A 458 15.87 -8.37 2.63
C THR A 458 17.24 -7.82 2.21
N CYS A 459 18.29 -8.01 3.02
CA CYS A 459 19.67 -7.62 2.68
C CYS A 459 20.17 -8.36 1.45
N THR A 460 19.95 -9.68 1.36
CA THR A 460 20.29 -10.48 0.18
C THR A 460 19.57 -9.99 -1.07
N ARG A 461 18.27 -9.68 -0.95
CA ARG A 461 17.47 -9.16 -2.06
C ARG A 461 17.94 -7.77 -2.51
N ILE A 462 18.21 -6.86 -1.57
CA ILE A 462 18.73 -5.51 -1.86
C ILE A 462 20.10 -5.61 -2.54
N GLN A 463 20.98 -6.46 -2.04
CA GLN A 463 22.30 -6.69 -2.65
C GLN A 463 22.15 -7.15 -4.09
N ALA A 464 21.29 -8.14 -4.34
CA ALA A 464 21.03 -8.64 -5.68
C ALA A 464 20.49 -7.56 -6.63
N LEU A 465 19.58 -6.69 -6.15
CA LEU A 465 19.08 -5.55 -6.93
C LEU A 465 20.17 -4.54 -7.25
N LEU A 466 21.01 -4.18 -6.27
CA LEU A 466 22.12 -3.25 -6.46
C LEU A 466 23.17 -3.78 -7.44
N ASP A 467 23.38 -5.09 -7.45
CA ASP A 467 24.33 -5.77 -8.35
C ASP A 467 23.72 -6.11 -9.71
N GLY A 468 22.43 -5.84 -9.94
CA GLY A 468 21.73 -6.20 -11.17
C GLY A 468 21.56 -7.72 -11.37
N ASN A 469 21.63 -8.52 -10.31
CA ASN A 469 21.50 -9.97 -10.38
C ASN A 469 20.03 -10.41 -10.44
N ALA A 470 19.49 -10.40 -11.67
CA ALA A 470 18.10 -10.75 -11.96
C ALA A 470 17.73 -12.22 -11.65
N ARG A 471 18.70 -13.11 -11.42
CA ARG A 471 18.43 -14.50 -11.01
C ARG A 471 17.97 -14.60 -9.56
N ILE A 472 18.48 -13.73 -8.69
CA ILE A 472 18.18 -13.74 -7.24
C ILE A 472 17.04 -12.77 -6.92
N ALA A 473 17.06 -11.58 -7.52
CA ALA A 473 16.03 -10.58 -7.27
C ALA A 473 15.63 -9.91 -8.57
N LYS A 474 14.35 -10.03 -8.92
CA LYS A 474 13.74 -9.28 -10.01
C LYS A 474 12.69 -8.32 -9.46
N PRO A 475 12.69 -7.05 -9.88
CA PRO A 475 11.60 -6.15 -9.56
C PRO A 475 10.27 -6.65 -10.11
N SER A 476 9.27 -6.79 -9.23
CA SER A 476 7.94 -7.29 -9.59
C SER A 476 7.25 -6.41 -10.65
N TRP A 477 7.49 -5.10 -10.61
CA TRP A 477 6.91 -4.14 -11.55
C TRP A 477 7.32 -4.41 -13.01
N LYS A 478 8.47 -5.05 -13.28
CA LYS A 478 8.93 -5.33 -14.66
C LYS A 478 7.96 -6.21 -15.44
N ARG A 479 7.32 -7.18 -14.77
CA ARG A 479 6.32 -8.06 -15.42
C ARG A 479 5.07 -7.27 -15.79
N ALA A 480 4.55 -6.46 -14.87
CA ALA A 480 3.41 -5.58 -15.12
C ALA A 480 3.72 -4.57 -16.24
N PHE A 481 4.93 -4.00 -16.23
CA PHE A 481 5.41 -3.08 -17.27
C PHE A 481 5.39 -3.71 -18.65
N VAL A 482 5.99 -4.90 -18.82
CA VAL A 482 6.00 -5.61 -20.11
C VAL A 482 4.58 -5.96 -20.55
N LYS A 483 3.73 -6.45 -19.64
CA LYS A 483 2.32 -6.77 -19.94
C LYS A 483 1.58 -5.55 -20.50
N LEU A 484 1.66 -4.42 -19.81
CA LEU A 484 1.00 -3.18 -20.23
C LEU A 484 1.61 -2.59 -21.51
N TRP A 485 2.92 -2.72 -21.71
CA TRP A 485 3.59 -2.31 -22.94
C TRP A 485 3.05 -3.10 -24.14
N ARG A 486 3.00 -4.44 -24.04
CA ARG A 486 2.46 -5.31 -25.10
C ARG A 486 0.99 -5.04 -25.37
N LYS A 487 0.18 -4.79 -24.32
CA LYS A 487 -1.22 -4.38 -24.49
C LYS A 487 -1.34 -3.09 -25.30
N ALA A 488 -0.48 -2.10 -25.05
CA ALA A 488 -0.48 -0.85 -25.80
C ALA A 488 0.09 -0.98 -27.23
N GLU A 489 1.05 -1.88 -27.45
CA GLU A 489 1.61 -2.22 -28.76
C GLU A 489 0.58 -2.93 -29.66
N ALA A 490 -0.26 -3.79 -29.07
CA ALA A 490 -1.33 -4.52 -29.77
C ALA A 490 -2.55 -3.65 -30.13
N ARG A 491 -2.67 -2.43 -29.57
CA ARG A 491 -3.73 -1.50 -29.94
C ARG A 491 -3.56 -1.00 -31.37
N GLU A 492 -4.65 -0.50 -31.93
CA GLU A 492 -4.69 0.09 -33.26
C GLU A 492 -3.63 1.19 -33.45
N ASP A 493 -3.18 1.32 -34.70
CA ASP A 493 -2.23 2.35 -35.09
C ASP A 493 -2.82 3.75 -34.93
N VAL A 494 -1.92 4.73 -34.77
CA VAL A 494 -2.28 6.09 -34.39
C VAL A 494 -2.03 7.01 -35.57
N SER A 495 -3.03 7.81 -35.95
CA SER A 495 -2.87 8.80 -37.01
C SER A 495 -1.91 9.94 -36.62
N ALA A 496 -1.21 10.50 -37.60
CA ALA A 496 -0.32 11.65 -37.38
C ALA A 496 -1.05 12.87 -36.76
N GLU A 497 -2.32 13.07 -37.12
CA GLU A 497 -3.18 14.12 -36.55
C GLU A 497 -3.42 13.90 -35.06
N THR A 498 -3.60 12.65 -34.63
CA THR A 498 -3.77 12.27 -33.23
C THR A 498 -2.48 12.51 -32.44
N LEU A 499 -1.33 12.14 -33.01
CA LEU A 499 -0.02 12.41 -32.41
C LEU A 499 0.22 13.91 -32.25
N ALA A 500 -0.16 14.73 -33.24
CA ALA A 500 -0.07 16.18 -33.19
C ALA A 500 -1.03 16.80 -32.15
N ARG A 501 -2.28 16.32 -32.09
CA ARG A 501 -3.30 16.77 -31.11
C ARG A 501 -2.83 16.58 -29.67
N TYR A 502 -2.24 15.43 -29.37
CA TYR A 502 -1.73 15.12 -28.03
C TYR A 502 -0.27 15.52 -27.83
N ARG A 503 0.35 16.19 -28.81
CA ARG A 503 1.75 16.65 -28.74
C ARG A 503 2.69 15.55 -28.28
N THR A 504 2.50 14.35 -28.84
CA THR A 504 3.28 13.17 -28.49
C THR A 504 4.74 13.39 -28.86
N CYS A 505 5.65 13.17 -27.91
CA CYS A 505 7.07 13.37 -28.09
C CYS A 505 7.84 12.14 -27.56
N PRO A 506 8.37 11.27 -28.44
CA PRO A 506 9.17 10.13 -28.00
C PRO A 506 10.51 10.54 -27.39
N HIS A 507 11.10 11.66 -27.84
CA HIS A 507 12.39 12.18 -27.35
C HIS A 507 12.36 12.64 -25.88
N LEU A 508 11.24 13.26 -25.45
CA LEU A 508 11.01 13.63 -24.05
C LEU A 508 10.19 12.57 -23.30
N TRP A 509 9.71 11.55 -24.02
CA TRP A 509 8.77 10.55 -23.53
C TRP A 509 7.51 11.15 -22.88
N THR A 510 6.85 12.07 -23.57
CA THR A 510 5.66 12.78 -23.06
C THR A 510 4.50 12.75 -24.03
N CYS A 511 3.27 12.69 -23.52
CA CYS A 511 2.04 12.78 -24.30
C CYS A 511 0.95 13.49 -23.49
N ALA A 512 0.10 14.29 -24.14
CA ALA A 512 -1.00 15.02 -23.51
C ALA A 512 -2.31 14.22 -23.41
N CYS A 513 -2.29 12.92 -23.77
CA CYS A 513 -3.49 12.08 -23.70
C CYS A 513 -3.78 11.61 -22.27
N GLU A 514 -5.04 11.35 -21.97
CA GLU A 514 -5.49 10.91 -20.65
C GLU A 514 -4.86 9.60 -20.20
N SER A 515 -4.72 8.62 -21.10
CA SER A 515 -4.08 7.34 -20.75
C SER A 515 -2.62 7.48 -20.31
N PHE A 516 -1.88 8.50 -20.78
CA PHE A 516 -0.52 8.77 -20.31
C PHE A 516 -0.53 9.30 -18.89
N LEU A 517 -1.49 10.18 -18.58
CA LEU A 517 -1.67 10.80 -17.29
C LEU A 517 -2.04 9.77 -16.20
N GLU A 518 -2.88 8.81 -16.55
CA GLU A 518 -3.34 7.76 -15.63
C GLU A 518 -2.31 6.65 -15.44
N SER A 519 -1.52 6.37 -16.49
CA SER A 519 -0.50 5.31 -16.51
C SER A 519 0.49 5.44 -15.36
N ARG A 520 0.56 4.37 -14.55
CA ARG A 520 1.60 4.21 -13.52
C ARG A 520 3.01 4.33 -14.09
N PHE A 521 3.21 3.88 -15.32
CA PHE A 521 4.51 3.84 -15.98
C PHE A 521 4.76 5.03 -16.91
N LEU A 522 3.87 6.03 -17.00
CA LEU A 522 4.02 7.17 -17.90
C LEU A 522 4.29 6.75 -19.35
N PHE A 523 3.48 5.84 -19.88
CA PHE A 523 3.42 5.58 -21.32
C PHE A 523 1.98 5.39 -21.76
N CYS A 524 1.75 5.52 -23.06
CA CYS A 524 0.46 5.30 -23.70
C CYS A 524 0.68 4.70 -25.10
N LYS A 525 -0.41 4.27 -25.76
CA LYS A 525 -0.34 3.74 -27.13
C LYS A 525 0.33 4.71 -28.11
N HIS A 526 0.13 6.02 -27.94
CA HIS A 526 0.73 7.04 -28.82
C HIS A 526 2.25 7.04 -28.75
N LEU A 527 2.83 6.90 -27.55
CA LEU A 527 4.29 6.84 -27.37
C LEU A 527 4.86 5.53 -27.90
N ILE A 528 4.22 4.41 -27.57
CA ILE A 528 4.71 3.09 -27.97
C ILE A 528 4.67 2.92 -29.50
N LYS A 529 3.62 3.44 -30.17
CA LYS A 529 3.52 3.43 -31.64
C LYS A 529 4.43 4.46 -32.32
N SER A 530 5.13 5.30 -31.57
CA SER A 530 6.07 6.30 -32.11
C SER A 530 7.54 5.87 -32.04
N VAL A 531 7.81 4.65 -31.57
CA VAL A 531 9.15 4.06 -31.46
C VAL A 531 9.23 2.71 -32.16
N GLU A 532 10.45 2.28 -32.48
CA GLU A 532 10.70 0.93 -33.00
C GLU A 532 10.27 -0.15 -31.98
N PRO A 533 9.71 -1.28 -32.45
CA PRO A 533 9.38 -2.40 -31.57
C PRO A 533 10.59 -2.90 -30.80
N MET A 534 10.41 -3.15 -29.50
CA MET A 534 11.48 -3.64 -28.62
C MET A 534 11.22 -5.07 -28.18
N SER A 535 12.29 -5.89 -28.07
CA SER A 535 12.20 -7.23 -27.50
C SER A 535 11.95 -7.19 -26.00
N THR A 536 11.46 -8.31 -25.43
CA THR A 536 11.09 -8.38 -24.01
C THR A 536 12.30 -8.24 -23.07
N SER A 537 13.48 -8.72 -23.46
CA SER A 537 14.71 -8.53 -22.68
C SER A 537 15.07 -7.04 -22.58
N ARG A 538 15.01 -6.32 -23.70
CA ARG A 538 15.31 -4.88 -23.77
C ARG A 538 14.32 -4.03 -22.99
N LEU A 539 13.03 -4.38 -23.02
CA LEU A 539 12.04 -3.71 -22.17
C LEU A 539 12.36 -3.82 -20.67
N GLN A 540 13.03 -4.90 -20.24
CA GLN A 540 13.41 -5.09 -18.84
C GLN A 540 14.69 -4.31 -18.46
N GLU A 541 15.41 -3.77 -19.45
CA GLU A 541 16.63 -2.97 -19.30
C GLU A 541 16.35 -1.45 -19.33
N LEU A 542 15.11 -1.06 -19.66
CA LEU A 542 14.66 0.34 -19.66
C LEU A 542 14.86 0.99 -18.29
N ARG A 543 15.39 2.21 -18.30
CA ARG A 543 15.62 3.00 -17.08
C ARG A 543 14.58 4.10 -16.93
N ARG A 544 13.93 4.15 -15.76
CA ARG A 544 12.94 5.16 -15.36
C ARG A 544 13.63 6.38 -14.74
N HIS A 545 13.32 7.58 -15.21
CA HIS A 545 13.81 8.85 -14.65
C HIS A 545 12.71 9.69 -14.00
N ARG A 546 13.02 10.63 -13.12
CA ARG A 546 11.99 11.50 -12.52
C ARG A 546 11.70 12.76 -13.33
N GLU A 547 12.53 13.02 -14.33
CA GLU A 547 12.43 14.15 -15.25
C GLU A 547 12.38 13.62 -16.69
N PRO A 548 11.82 14.37 -17.64
CA PRO A 548 11.91 14.04 -19.06
C PRO A 548 13.38 13.98 -19.55
N PRO A 549 13.80 12.98 -20.35
CA PRO A 549 13.01 11.84 -20.82
C PRO A 549 12.71 10.84 -19.70
N PHE A 550 11.43 10.52 -19.52
CA PHE A 550 10.96 9.67 -18.43
C PHE A 550 11.43 8.21 -18.52
N TRP A 551 11.76 7.76 -19.72
CA TRP A 551 12.34 6.46 -20.00
C TRP A 551 13.47 6.60 -21.00
N THR A 552 14.56 5.86 -20.78
CA THR A 552 15.71 5.83 -21.69
C THR A 552 16.23 4.41 -21.87
N HIS A 553 16.63 4.09 -23.08
CA HIS A 553 17.38 2.89 -23.45
C HIS A 553 18.06 3.13 -24.81
N SER A 554 19.20 2.50 -25.09
CA SER A 554 19.96 2.67 -26.34
C SER A 554 19.16 2.26 -27.59
N GLU A 555 18.31 1.25 -27.44
CA GLU A 555 17.40 0.77 -28.50
C GLU A 555 16.01 1.43 -28.49
N LEU A 556 15.75 2.40 -27.60
CA LEU A 556 14.47 3.14 -27.62
C LEU A 556 14.53 4.23 -28.70
N LYS A 557 14.32 3.82 -29.97
CA LYS A 557 14.51 4.68 -31.15
C LYS A 557 13.17 5.22 -31.68
N PRO A 558 13.00 6.54 -31.81
CA PRO A 558 11.85 7.13 -32.49
C PRO A 558 11.76 6.72 -33.97
N LEU A 559 10.55 6.46 -34.47
CA LEU A 559 10.31 6.14 -35.88
C LEU A 559 10.56 7.35 -36.80
N ASP A 560 10.22 8.55 -36.32
CA ASP A 560 10.50 9.80 -37.03
C ASP A 560 11.91 10.28 -36.67
N ALA A 561 12.88 10.00 -37.55
CA ALA A 561 14.29 10.41 -37.41
C ALA A 561 14.53 11.93 -37.52
N SER A 562 13.47 12.76 -37.57
CA SER A 562 13.65 14.21 -37.51
C SER A 562 14.14 14.58 -36.10
N ASN A 563 15.46 14.83 -35.98
CA ASN A 563 16.07 15.52 -34.84
C ASN A 563 15.40 16.88 -34.51
N ASP A 564 14.52 17.35 -35.40
CA ASP A 564 13.72 18.57 -35.32
C ASP A 564 12.34 18.36 -34.71
N CYS A 565 12.25 17.66 -33.58
CA CYS A 565 11.05 17.79 -32.76
C CYS A 565 10.88 19.26 -32.34
N ARG A 566 9.92 19.97 -32.92
CA ARG A 566 9.60 21.39 -32.59
C ARG A 566 9.40 21.60 -31.08
N HIS A 567 8.99 20.57 -30.36
CA HIS A 567 8.81 20.59 -28.90
C HIS A 567 10.12 20.48 -28.12
N CYS A 568 11.14 19.79 -28.62
CA CYS A 568 12.47 19.73 -28.00
C CYS A 568 13.22 21.07 -28.09
N ARG A 569 12.93 21.89 -29.10
CA ARG A 569 13.50 23.24 -29.25
C ARG A 569 13.00 24.23 -28.19
N SER A 570 11.77 24.07 -27.69
CA SER A 570 11.19 24.96 -26.66
C SER A 570 11.58 24.60 -25.23
N THR A 571 12.16 23.42 -25.01
CA THR A 571 12.67 22.96 -23.71
C THR A 571 14.17 23.16 -23.53
N GLY A 572 14.93 23.46 -24.60
CA GLY A 572 16.38 23.66 -24.53
C GLY A 572 17.19 22.38 -24.26
N LEU A 573 16.60 21.19 -24.45
CA LEU A 573 17.21 19.88 -24.12
C LEU A 573 17.86 19.17 -25.33
N ALA A 574 17.95 19.81 -26.49
CA ALA A 574 18.64 19.25 -27.65
C ALA A 574 20.16 19.32 -27.43
N GLY A 575 20.80 18.20 -27.04
CA GLY A 575 22.27 18.10 -27.12
C GLY A 575 23.04 17.27 -26.08
N ARG A 576 22.41 16.45 -25.22
CA ARG A 576 23.16 15.52 -24.35
C ARG A 576 22.93 14.07 -24.74
N GLY A 577 23.54 13.66 -25.86
CA GLY A 577 23.86 12.25 -26.11
C GLY A 577 25.25 11.99 -25.55
N GLU A 578 25.36 11.16 -24.51
CA GLU A 578 26.65 10.69 -23.99
C GLU A 578 27.23 9.65 -24.97
N GLU A 579 28.48 9.89 -25.39
CA GLU A 579 29.32 8.92 -26.08
C GLU A 579 29.60 7.75 -25.12
N ALA A 580 29.04 6.58 -25.40
CA ALA A 580 29.41 5.35 -24.72
C ALA A 580 30.55 4.68 -25.50
N ASP A 581 31.74 4.70 -24.90
CA ASP A 581 32.95 4.02 -25.34
C ASP A 581 32.72 2.51 -25.47
N GLY A 582 33.07 1.98 -26.64
CA GLY A 582 32.83 0.62 -27.05
C GLY A 582 33.99 -0.31 -26.66
N GLY A 583 33.67 -1.34 -25.89
CA GLY A 583 34.57 -2.43 -25.56
C GLY A 583 33.80 -3.71 -25.28
N GLY A 584 33.07 -4.20 -26.29
CA GLY A 584 32.46 -5.53 -26.24
C GLY A 584 33.47 -6.59 -26.67
N GLN A 585 33.79 -7.52 -25.77
CA GLN A 585 34.19 -8.87 -26.16
C GLN A 585 32.94 -9.73 -26.11
N GLU A 586 32.57 -10.25 -27.28
CA GLU A 586 31.53 -11.24 -27.47
C GLU A 586 32.03 -12.59 -26.95
N GLU A 587 31.36 -13.15 -25.96
CA GLU A 587 31.39 -14.59 -25.69
C GLU A 587 29.95 -15.09 -25.76
N GLU A 588 29.68 -15.85 -26.81
CA GLU A 588 28.51 -16.67 -26.98
C GLU A 588 28.56 -17.82 -25.98
N GLU A 589 27.56 -17.98 -25.11
CA GLU A 589 27.27 -19.27 -24.51
C GLU A 589 25.77 -19.57 -24.49
N GLU A 590 25.52 -20.84 -24.81
CA GLU A 590 24.28 -21.47 -25.23
C GLU A 590 23.22 -21.59 -24.14
N ALA A 591 21.99 -21.76 -24.61
CA ALA A 591 20.83 -22.13 -23.84
C ALA A 591 21.03 -23.46 -23.07
N GLY A 592 20.75 -23.42 -21.77
CA GLY A 592 20.63 -24.58 -20.90
C GLY A 592 19.42 -24.42 -19.98
N GLU A 593 18.55 -25.42 -20.02
CA GLU A 593 17.26 -25.54 -19.35
C GLU A 593 17.38 -25.83 -17.84
N GLU A 594 16.28 -25.55 -17.13
CA GLU A 594 15.90 -26.01 -15.78
C GLU A 594 16.65 -25.49 -14.54
N GLY A 595 15.94 -24.65 -13.79
CA GLY A 595 16.22 -24.32 -12.40
C GLY A 595 14.94 -23.85 -11.70
N ARG A 596 14.22 -24.81 -11.10
CA ARG A 596 13.08 -24.58 -10.19
C ARG A 596 13.49 -23.61 -9.07
N GLY A 597 12.80 -22.48 -8.99
CA GLY A 597 12.79 -21.58 -7.84
C GLY A 597 11.34 -21.31 -7.46
N GLU A 598 10.94 -21.85 -6.32
CA GLU A 598 9.59 -21.80 -5.77
C GLU A 598 9.27 -20.41 -5.16
N ASP A 599 7.99 -20.06 -5.24
CA ASP A 599 7.25 -19.11 -4.43
C ASP A 599 7.62 -17.61 -4.46
N GLU A 600 7.18 -16.92 -5.51
CA GLU A 600 6.70 -15.53 -5.39
C GLU A 600 5.19 -15.52 -5.73
N LEU A 601 4.34 -15.40 -4.70
CA LEU A 601 2.90 -15.24 -4.85
C LEU A 601 2.59 -13.94 -5.60
N GLU A 602 2.19 -14.11 -6.85
CA GLU A 602 1.71 -13.07 -7.76
C GLU A 602 0.59 -12.24 -7.11
N ILE A 603 0.77 -10.93 -7.09
CA ILE A 603 -0.34 -10.00 -6.99
C ILE A 603 -0.79 -9.78 -8.43
N GLU A 604 -1.92 -10.38 -8.81
CA GLU A 604 -2.70 -9.87 -9.93
C GLU A 604 -3.13 -8.45 -9.53
N GLU A 605 -2.44 -7.46 -10.10
CA GLU A 605 -2.90 -6.08 -10.15
C GLU A 605 -4.10 -6.05 -11.11
N ASP A 606 -5.28 -6.40 -10.60
CA ASP A 606 -6.55 -6.05 -11.23
C ASP A 606 -6.79 -4.56 -11.01
N GLU A 607 -6.11 -3.74 -11.83
CA GLU A 607 -6.62 -2.42 -12.19
C GLU A 607 -7.56 -2.62 -13.39
N ASP A 608 -8.86 -2.65 -13.11
CA ASP A 608 -9.97 -2.19 -13.96
C ASP A 608 -9.83 -2.49 -15.48
N ASP A 609 -10.05 -3.74 -15.90
CA ASP A 609 -10.63 -4.03 -17.22
C ASP A 609 -12.16 -4.06 -17.07
N VAL A 610 -12.76 -2.87 -16.98
CA VAL A 610 -14.16 -2.66 -17.38
C VAL A 610 -14.11 -2.17 -18.82
N GLU A 611 -13.85 -3.08 -19.76
CA GLU A 611 -14.28 -2.88 -21.14
C GLU A 611 -15.74 -3.34 -21.19
N ASP A 612 -16.64 -2.36 -20.98
CA ASP A 612 -18.03 -2.44 -21.41
C ASP A 612 -18.03 -2.75 -22.92
N LEU A 613 -18.42 -3.98 -23.26
CA LEU A 613 -18.90 -4.28 -24.59
C LEU A 613 -20.37 -3.84 -24.64
N ASP A 614 -20.57 -2.58 -25.05
CA ASP A 614 -21.82 -2.11 -25.60
C ASP A 614 -22.15 -2.93 -26.86
N LEU A 615 -23.10 -3.85 -26.73
CA LEU A 615 -23.88 -4.36 -27.86
C LEU A 615 -25.24 -3.68 -27.84
N HIS A 616 -25.45 -2.90 -28.90
CA HIS A 616 -26.65 -2.22 -29.32
C HIS A 616 -28.00 -2.82 -28.87
N ASP A 617 -28.87 -1.90 -28.47
CA ASP A 617 -30.33 -2.01 -28.36
C ASP A 617 -30.97 -2.98 -29.37
N SER A 618 -31.77 -3.90 -28.84
CA SER A 618 -32.99 -4.36 -29.48
C SER A 618 -34.05 -4.51 -28.40
N ASP A 619 -35.10 -3.68 -28.53
CA ASP A 619 -36.30 -3.67 -27.70
C ASP A 619 -36.86 -5.09 -27.45
N GLY A 620 -37.02 -5.43 -26.17
CA GLY A 620 -37.73 -6.63 -25.72
C GLY A 620 -37.72 -6.69 -24.19
N GLU A 621 -38.84 -6.31 -23.57
CA GLU A 621 -39.12 -6.64 -22.15
C GLU A 621 -39.07 -8.17 -21.98
N GLU A 622 -37.93 -8.72 -21.59
CA GLU A 622 -37.85 -10.08 -21.04
C GLU A 622 -37.84 -9.98 -19.52
N ASP A 623 -38.92 -10.48 -18.90
CA ASP A 623 -39.11 -10.56 -17.45
C ASP A 623 -37.86 -11.17 -16.77
N GLU A 624 -37.26 -10.42 -15.85
CA GLU A 624 -36.11 -10.87 -15.07
C GLU A 624 -36.48 -12.16 -14.29
N PRO A 625 -35.70 -13.26 -14.42
CA PRO A 625 -36.09 -14.54 -13.87
C PRO A 625 -36.20 -14.48 -12.34
N SER A 626 -37.30 -15.02 -11.82
CA SER A 626 -37.56 -15.06 -10.38
C SER A 626 -36.42 -15.73 -9.62
N VAL A 627 -36.25 -15.38 -8.34
CA VAL A 627 -35.24 -16.01 -7.46
C VAL A 627 -35.35 -17.54 -7.50
N ALA A 628 -36.56 -18.09 -7.56
CA ALA A 628 -36.78 -19.53 -7.66
C ALA A 628 -36.28 -20.13 -8.98
N GLN A 629 -36.47 -19.45 -10.12
CA GLN A 629 -35.95 -19.89 -11.41
C GLN A 629 -34.41 -19.87 -11.43
N ARG A 630 -33.80 -18.83 -10.84
CA ARG A 630 -32.34 -18.75 -10.71
C ARG A 630 -31.75 -19.89 -9.87
N PHE A 631 -32.47 -20.32 -8.83
CA PHE A 631 -32.08 -21.50 -8.05
C PHE A 631 -32.16 -22.79 -8.88
N GLU A 632 -33.20 -22.97 -9.68
CA GLU A 632 -33.36 -24.17 -10.53
C GLU A 632 -32.33 -24.21 -11.67
N GLU A 633 -32.03 -23.06 -12.28
CA GLU A 633 -30.98 -22.92 -13.28
C GLU A 633 -29.60 -23.30 -12.72
N MET A 634 -29.26 -22.78 -11.53
CA MET A 634 -28.00 -23.12 -10.86
C MET A 634 -27.95 -24.62 -10.52
N ARG A 635 -29.05 -25.20 -10.05
CA ARG A 635 -29.16 -26.64 -9.79
C ARG A 635 -28.92 -27.47 -11.06
N ALA A 636 -29.46 -27.05 -12.19
CA ALA A 636 -29.27 -27.71 -13.48
C ALA A 636 -27.82 -27.61 -13.98
N VAL A 637 -27.14 -26.49 -13.73
CA VAL A 637 -25.71 -26.32 -14.04
C VAL A 637 -24.86 -27.28 -13.20
N LEU A 638 -25.06 -27.30 -11.89
CA LEU A 638 -24.29 -28.18 -10.98
C LEU A 638 -24.52 -29.66 -11.29
N THR A 639 -25.74 -30.04 -11.66
CA THR A 639 -26.04 -31.44 -12.08
C THR A 639 -25.27 -31.81 -13.35
N ARG A 640 -25.18 -30.91 -14.33
CA ARG A 640 -24.38 -31.15 -15.55
C ARG A 640 -22.88 -31.22 -15.26
N MET A 641 -22.38 -30.42 -14.33
CA MET A 641 -20.98 -30.50 -13.89
C MET A 641 -20.68 -31.83 -13.19
N LEU A 642 -21.59 -32.33 -12.36
CA LEU A 642 -21.46 -33.66 -11.74
C LEU A 642 -21.42 -34.76 -12.80
N MET A 643 -22.36 -34.76 -13.76
CA MET A 643 -22.36 -35.74 -14.86
C MET A 643 -21.08 -35.68 -15.72
N MET A 644 -20.49 -34.50 -15.88
CA MET A 644 -19.20 -34.35 -16.55
C MET A 644 -18.09 -35.03 -15.73
N LEU A 645 -18.04 -34.80 -14.42
CA LEU A 645 -17.05 -35.44 -13.54
C LEU A 645 -17.19 -36.97 -13.57
N ASP A 646 -18.40 -37.49 -13.46
CA ASP A 646 -18.66 -38.94 -13.51
C ASP A 646 -18.24 -39.56 -14.86
N ARG A 647 -18.40 -38.82 -15.97
CA ARG A 647 -17.98 -39.27 -17.30
C ARG A 647 -16.46 -39.31 -17.46
N GLU A 648 -15.75 -38.35 -16.86
CA GLU A 648 -14.30 -38.23 -16.98
C GLU A 648 -13.53 -39.07 -15.93
N GLU A 649 -14.20 -39.55 -14.87
CA GLU A 649 -13.63 -40.36 -13.79
C GLU A 649 -12.83 -41.58 -14.29
N PRO A 650 -13.29 -42.39 -15.26
CA PRO A 650 -12.54 -43.55 -15.75
C PRO A 650 -11.19 -43.21 -16.40
N TRP A 651 -11.01 -41.97 -16.85
CA TRP A 651 -9.81 -41.52 -17.57
C TRP A 651 -8.75 -40.90 -16.64
N GLY A 652 -9.10 -40.57 -15.39
CA GLY A 652 -8.15 -40.20 -14.33
C GLY A 652 -7.20 -39.03 -14.66
N SER A 653 -7.60 -38.11 -15.55
CA SER A 653 -6.72 -37.05 -16.06
C SER A 653 -6.39 -36.01 -14.98
N ARG A 654 -5.12 -35.98 -14.58
CA ARG A 654 -4.61 -35.03 -13.56
C ARG A 654 -4.75 -33.56 -14.01
N ALA A 655 -4.48 -33.28 -15.28
CA ALA A 655 -4.62 -31.91 -15.81
C ALA A 655 -6.09 -31.43 -15.82
N PHE A 656 -7.03 -32.33 -16.11
CA PHE A 656 -8.46 -32.02 -16.10
C PHE A 656 -8.96 -31.77 -14.69
N ILE A 657 -8.66 -32.66 -13.73
CA ILE A 657 -9.13 -32.49 -12.34
C ILE A 657 -8.51 -31.24 -11.69
N ASP A 658 -7.23 -30.96 -11.95
CA ASP A 658 -6.56 -29.75 -11.47
C ASP A 658 -7.16 -28.46 -12.07
N ALA A 659 -7.64 -28.50 -13.32
CA ALA A 659 -8.35 -27.38 -13.92
C ALA A 659 -9.74 -27.18 -13.29
N VAL A 660 -10.49 -28.26 -13.02
CA VAL A 660 -11.79 -28.19 -12.35
C VAL A 660 -11.65 -27.66 -10.91
N LEU A 661 -10.68 -28.17 -10.15
CA LEU A 661 -10.40 -27.74 -8.78
C LEU A 661 -9.99 -26.27 -8.71
N ARG A 662 -9.11 -25.80 -9.63
CA ARG A 662 -8.73 -24.39 -9.71
C ARG A 662 -9.93 -23.49 -10.00
N SER A 663 -10.77 -23.87 -10.95
CA SER A 663 -11.93 -23.08 -11.38
C SER A 663 -13.05 -23.01 -10.33
N ASN A 664 -13.11 -23.97 -9.40
CA ASN A 664 -14.15 -24.06 -8.36
C ASN A 664 -13.66 -23.71 -6.94
N ARG A 665 -12.47 -23.12 -6.80
CA ARG A 665 -11.85 -22.84 -5.49
C ARG A 665 -12.72 -22.00 -4.56
N GLN A 666 -13.50 -21.06 -5.10
CA GLN A 666 -14.39 -20.21 -4.30
C GLN A 666 -15.66 -20.97 -3.86
N ASN A 667 -16.21 -21.84 -4.72
CA ASN A 667 -17.34 -22.72 -4.38
C ASN A 667 -16.96 -23.72 -3.28
N MET A 668 -15.73 -24.23 -3.30
CA MET A 668 -15.22 -25.09 -2.22
C MET A 668 -15.17 -24.38 -0.87
N LYS A 669 -14.80 -23.08 -0.83
CA LYS A 669 -14.84 -22.31 0.42
C LYS A 669 -16.26 -22.15 0.97
N LEU A 670 -17.24 -21.94 0.09
CA LEU A 670 -18.66 -21.87 0.46
C LEU A 670 -19.15 -23.18 1.09
N LEU A 671 -18.76 -24.33 0.54
CA LEU A 671 -19.05 -25.64 1.12
C LEU A 671 -18.38 -25.82 2.49
N ASP A 672 -17.10 -25.46 2.60
CA ASP A 672 -16.33 -25.47 3.86
C ASP A 672 -17.01 -24.63 4.96
N GLU A 673 -17.56 -23.47 4.59
CA GLU A 673 -18.29 -22.59 5.51
C GLU A 673 -19.63 -23.19 5.94
N ASP A 674 -20.35 -23.84 5.03
CA ASP A 674 -21.61 -24.54 5.32
C ASP A 674 -21.38 -25.77 6.21
N GLU A 675 -20.36 -26.57 5.93
CA GLU A 675 -19.96 -27.70 6.77
C GLU A 675 -19.62 -27.24 8.19
N ARG A 676 -18.86 -26.14 8.34
CA ARG A 676 -18.58 -25.52 9.66
C ARG A 676 -19.84 -24.97 10.31
N ARG A 677 -20.86 -24.57 9.54
CA ARG A 677 -22.14 -24.09 10.05
C ARG A 677 -23.00 -25.25 10.54
N LEU A 678 -23.07 -26.34 9.78
CA LEU A 678 -23.77 -27.57 10.15
C LEU A 678 -23.10 -28.27 11.33
N ALA A 679 -21.76 -28.32 11.38
CA ALA A 679 -21.01 -28.83 12.53
C ALA A 679 -21.29 -28.04 13.82
N ARG A 680 -21.49 -26.72 13.72
CA ARG A 680 -21.93 -25.88 14.85
C ARG A 680 -23.37 -26.18 15.29
N GLN A 681 -24.23 -26.65 14.38
CA GLN A 681 -25.61 -27.02 14.70
C GLN A 681 -25.73 -28.44 15.28
N LEU A 682 -24.83 -29.35 14.88
CA LEU A 682 -24.78 -30.74 15.32
C LEU A 682 -23.98 -30.96 16.62
N HIS A 683 -23.29 -29.93 17.12
CA HIS A 683 -22.68 -29.97 18.45
C HIS A 683 -23.78 -30.27 19.49
N PRO A 684 -23.63 -31.30 20.35
CA PRO A 684 -24.57 -31.56 21.42
C PRO A 684 -24.76 -30.29 22.24
N ARG A 685 -25.98 -29.76 22.26
CA ARG A 685 -26.33 -28.63 23.13
C ARG A 685 -26.08 -29.08 24.56
N THR A 686 -25.00 -28.62 25.19
CA THR A 686 -24.74 -28.80 26.63
C THR A 686 -25.71 -28.00 27.50
N TRP A 687 -26.97 -27.83 27.07
CA TRP A 687 -27.93 -26.90 27.67
C TRP A 687 -29.33 -27.51 27.67
N GLU A 688 -29.81 -27.87 28.86
CA GLU A 688 -31.20 -28.29 29.10
C GLU A 688 -32.20 -27.15 28.84
N ARG A 689 -33.45 -27.51 28.50
CA ARG A 689 -34.55 -26.56 28.27
C ARG A 689 -34.82 -25.72 29.52
N GLY A 690 -34.57 -24.41 29.44
CA GLY A 690 -34.96 -23.44 30.47
C GLY A 690 -34.01 -22.25 30.68
N GLN A 691 -32.86 -22.19 30.02
CA GLN A 691 -31.90 -21.08 30.18
C GLN A 691 -31.89 -20.15 28.96
N HIS A 692 -32.35 -18.91 29.16
CA HIS A 692 -32.18 -17.80 28.22
C HIS A 692 -30.71 -17.33 28.22
N SER A 693 -30.22 -16.77 27.11
CA SER A 693 -28.81 -16.39 26.88
C SER A 693 -28.24 -15.32 27.83
N ALA A 694 -29.01 -14.82 28.79
CA ALA A 694 -28.65 -13.72 29.69
C ALA A 694 -28.38 -14.14 31.15
N THR A 695 -28.39 -15.43 31.47
CA THR A 695 -28.11 -15.94 32.82
C THR A 695 -26.84 -16.78 32.87
N MET A 696 -25.68 -16.16 32.62
CA MET A 696 -24.36 -16.75 32.88
C MET A 696 -23.72 -16.25 34.18
N TYR A 697 -24.53 -15.87 35.17
CA TYR A 697 -24.09 -15.69 36.55
C TYR A 697 -25.12 -16.33 37.47
N LEU A 698 -24.61 -17.07 38.46
CA LEU A 698 -25.30 -17.86 39.50
C LEU A 698 -25.47 -19.36 39.17
N ARG A 699 -24.52 -20.18 39.64
CA ARG A 699 -24.85 -21.41 40.37
C ARG A 699 -23.85 -21.63 41.52
N GLY A 700 -24.34 -21.53 42.74
CA GLY A 700 -23.79 -22.22 43.90
C GLY A 700 -24.87 -23.18 44.41
N LYS A 701 -24.60 -24.48 44.28
CA LYS A 701 -25.28 -25.61 44.92
C LYS A 701 -24.52 -25.90 46.23
N ASP A 702 -25.01 -26.38 47.37
CA ASP A 702 -26.25 -27.00 47.85
C ASP A 702 -26.27 -26.85 49.40
N ALA A 703 -27.45 -26.77 50.05
CA ALA A 703 -27.73 -27.39 51.36
C ALA A 703 -29.18 -27.11 51.82
N VAL A 704 -29.97 -28.21 51.87
CA VAL A 704 -31.34 -28.42 52.41
C VAL A 704 -32.50 -27.91 51.57
#